data_AF-A0A409XS13-F1
#
_entry.id   AF-A0A409XS13-F1
#
_cell.length_a   1.000
_cell.length_b   1.000
_cell.length_c   1.000
_cell.angle_alpha   90.00
_cell.angle_beta   90.00
_cell.angle_gamma   90.00
#
_symmetry.space_group_name_H-M   'P 1'
#
loop_
_entity.id
_entity.type
_entity.pdbx_description
1 polymer ?
#
loop_
_entity_poly.entity_id
_entity_poly.type
_entity_poly.pdbx_seq_one_letter_code
_entity_poly.pdbx_strand_id
1 'polypeptide(L)'
;MSIPPAWDSVRIYPPIGFARVGNSTLDDGWFYGPEVPGYFEEPLNGFKDVNGAVKRQAARFRVYAIGKDGKVLEINKKSGWDIAWNVQLVNKKASWYTFMGRTQEGAFQPGNTTLRNPTVQPDLPPDQRTKLIVDSGVQKITGCSAKSVPLSGKFYGSKDQPTDIYLGEARTDEQGRLVVLAGHGQSMSIAKEDDPYPYLMTDFDSSDWIDDTSDGWITATITAQGSGKSIEVQGKARVIGTTPKFANGIYAPTSLYDLMEDVYERKKRAEQGEAYDVGEVNWYQHIWPLLQRPPLLSWVNGQANGGHGPNSHGNFFDEGWQESLSDETEDSEAIRKGVIMRMRLPETNAKYDQARTGQAYPYFMPWLSGDGGRTTAGDPTTFASVTELQYDRLVKWSKGQFTKTPIKQYKKFDDIPITEQPAALTKAALEATIGAPLYPGIEMSWNAELDETYQLDTPFTVNLNVQAGDLTRFLSLPWQSDFYMCRSYWWPSARPDTIVTEEVYKIVSQSVAPANIAKKLNDRVPWERGLHQNYTDEYSDQPLFANTDMAKNWHKLGFIVQRPSFGPEPIFVETQRSEVHSRVKDTLPAQHTPAKNGTVGGPLILPKPDSGNNPITTLESLRTHLQTAMAIELATIPLYLFGMYSVKIPAQYTNDPRYWDPVIGAIRGVVAEEMLHLSLAGNVLLAVGGNPKLYDPRYIPSYPMLMPGRVPKLWLQLRKANKANLQTFIDVETREQTGAKPESDEYQTLGQFYDAIKLGLKYLDGQNDPLFHPETAVYQFAPGLGYQAKERDAGGSIVVKDLDTALEALDTIIIQGEGSPGPYDDPDKMEKDHYDVFMDLKNGDASWDVYPVIENPVTSDYFKFDRRIYQVSLAFDAVYCFLLRTIETLWHVEKDSSRQNLVLKNMYGIMMGVLAPLAKFLISQPIGQNGQRAAPCFGYYEFKQGISELKQVQDEMQAVINAYLDVTRETPDQVAVHDYGGMLETLLPIQTTINGLVDLESFEKLNVAQTKKVKLSGVENRGAKGFAKGC
;
A
#
# COMPACT_ATOMS: atom_id res chain seq x y z
N MET A 1 -48.02 -36.07 31.71
CA MET A 1 -47.78 -34.64 31.42
C MET A 1 -49.10 -34.04 30.98
N SER A 2 -49.61 -33.06 31.72
CA SER A 2 -50.80 -32.30 31.35
C SER A 2 -50.56 -31.57 30.03
N ILE A 3 -51.60 -31.49 29.19
CA ILE A 3 -51.63 -30.74 27.92
C ILE A 3 -50.96 -29.36 28.15
N PRO A 4 -50.03 -28.91 27.28
CA PRO A 4 -49.39 -27.62 27.48
C PRO A 4 -50.43 -26.50 27.60
N PRO A 5 -50.18 -25.45 28.40
CA PRO A 5 -50.99 -24.23 28.34
C PRO A 5 -51.09 -23.75 26.89
N ALA A 6 -52.17 -23.04 26.55
CA ALA A 6 -52.21 -22.32 25.28
C ALA A 6 -51.07 -21.28 25.28
N TRP A 7 -49.98 -21.59 24.56
CA TRP A 7 -48.86 -20.67 24.36
C TRP A 7 -49.33 -19.47 23.55
N ASP A 8 -48.91 -18.28 23.95
CA ASP A 8 -49.17 -17.04 23.23
C ASP A 8 -48.11 -16.83 22.14
N SER A 9 -46.84 -17.08 22.48
CA SER A 9 -45.74 -17.07 21.52
C SER A 9 -44.71 -18.16 21.78
N VAL A 10 -44.08 -18.65 20.70
CA VAL A 10 -42.95 -19.58 20.76
C VAL A 10 -41.93 -19.09 19.74
N ARG A 11 -40.73 -18.65 20.18
CA ARG A 11 -39.77 -17.92 19.33
C ARG A 11 -38.31 -18.33 19.61
N ILE A 12 -37.44 -18.05 18.64
CA ILE A 12 -36.00 -18.30 18.72
C ILE A 12 -35.30 -17.04 19.27
N TYR A 13 -34.37 -17.23 20.20
CA TYR A 13 -33.55 -16.17 20.78
C TYR A 13 -32.05 -16.52 20.78
N PRO A 14 -31.16 -15.54 20.51
CA PRO A 14 -31.48 -14.19 20.06
C PRO A 14 -32.12 -14.19 18.66
N PRO A 15 -32.97 -13.20 18.31
CA PRO A 15 -33.52 -13.08 16.96
C PRO A 15 -32.45 -12.88 15.88
N ILE A 16 -31.32 -12.26 16.24
CA ILE A 16 -30.13 -12.10 15.41
C ILE A 16 -28.92 -12.54 16.24
N GLY A 17 -28.20 -13.57 15.80
CA GLY A 17 -26.98 -14.05 16.44
C GLY A 17 -25.74 -13.77 15.60
N PHE A 18 -24.61 -13.53 16.25
CA PHE A 18 -23.32 -13.27 15.59
C PHE A 18 -22.32 -14.38 15.87
N ALA A 19 -21.93 -15.08 14.82
CA ALA A 19 -20.80 -15.99 14.83
C ALA A 19 -19.60 -15.29 14.18
N ARG A 20 -18.40 -15.45 14.74
CA ARG A 20 -17.18 -14.78 14.24
C ARG A 20 -16.18 -15.80 13.74
N VAL A 21 -15.57 -15.49 12.60
CA VAL A 21 -14.60 -16.35 11.95
C VAL A 21 -13.33 -16.54 12.80
N GLY A 22 -12.64 -17.65 12.58
CA GLY A 22 -11.47 -18.10 13.35
C GLY A 22 -10.82 -19.28 12.64
N ASN A 23 -9.50 -19.26 12.44
CA ASN A 23 -8.81 -20.30 11.66
C ASN A 23 -8.46 -21.56 12.46
N SER A 24 -8.88 -21.66 13.74
CA SER A 24 -8.72 -22.88 14.52
C SER A 24 -9.71 -23.97 14.09
N THR A 25 -9.18 -25.16 13.88
CA THR A 25 -9.90 -26.38 13.50
C THR A 25 -9.91 -27.43 14.61
N LEU A 26 -9.36 -27.10 15.79
CA LEU A 26 -9.35 -27.99 16.94
C LEU A 26 -10.74 -28.10 17.59
N ASP A 27 -10.98 -29.18 18.34
CA ASP A 27 -12.25 -29.42 19.02
C ASP A 27 -12.58 -28.34 20.07
N ASP A 28 -11.56 -27.78 20.73
CA ASP A 28 -11.62 -26.63 21.64
C ASP A 28 -11.30 -25.29 20.95
N GLY A 29 -11.25 -25.30 19.61
CA GLY A 29 -10.96 -24.17 18.74
C GLY A 29 -12.08 -23.13 18.61
N TRP A 30 -12.99 -23.05 19.58
CA TRP A 30 -14.14 -22.15 19.56
C TRP A 30 -14.69 -21.87 20.97
N PHE A 31 -15.51 -20.84 21.10
CA PHE A 31 -16.17 -20.43 22.34
C PHE A 31 -17.52 -19.77 22.05
N TYR A 32 -18.40 -19.65 23.05
CA TYR A 32 -19.69 -18.95 22.88
C TYR A 32 -19.51 -17.44 22.89
N GLY A 33 -20.26 -16.74 22.02
CA GLY A 33 -20.38 -15.28 22.10
C GLY A 33 -21.06 -14.81 23.40
N PRO A 34 -21.12 -13.48 23.62
CA PRO A 34 -21.75 -12.93 24.80
C PRO A 34 -23.24 -13.30 24.92
N GLU A 35 -23.63 -13.75 26.10
CA GLU A 35 -25.03 -14.08 26.43
C GLU A 35 -25.57 -13.26 27.61
N VAL A 36 -24.71 -12.48 28.26
CA VAL A 36 -25.05 -11.65 29.42
C VAL A 36 -24.77 -10.19 29.07
N PRO A 37 -25.77 -9.29 29.18
CA PRO A 37 -25.57 -7.90 28.81
C PRO A 37 -24.45 -7.21 29.60
N GLY A 38 -23.59 -6.47 28.91
CA GLY A 38 -22.46 -5.73 29.46
C GLY A 38 -21.30 -6.60 29.93
N TYR A 39 -21.39 -7.93 29.79
CA TYR A 39 -20.38 -8.86 30.29
C TYR A 39 -19.89 -9.81 29.20
N PHE A 40 -18.57 -9.94 29.11
CA PHE A 40 -17.91 -10.90 28.24
C PHE A 40 -16.88 -11.67 29.07
N GLU A 41 -16.93 -13.00 28.98
CA GLU A 41 -15.98 -13.89 29.64
C GLU A 41 -14.88 -14.29 28.64
N GLU A 42 -13.62 -14.08 29.03
CA GLU A 42 -12.49 -14.52 28.21
C GLU A 42 -12.54 -16.05 28.04
N PRO A 43 -12.42 -16.58 26.81
CA PRO A 43 -12.41 -18.02 26.60
C PRO A 43 -11.26 -18.69 27.35
N LEU A 44 -11.48 -19.93 27.80
CA LEU A 44 -10.46 -20.71 28.48
C LEU A 44 -9.19 -20.81 27.61
N ASN A 45 -8.03 -20.50 28.18
CA ASN A 45 -6.74 -20.41 27.48
C ASN A 45 -6.66 -19.31 26.40
N GLY A 46 -7.54 -18.32 26.45
CA GLY A 46 -7.56 -17.16 25.54
C GLY A 46 -8.17 -17.44 24.18
N PHE A 47 -8.05 -16.46 23.29
CA PHE A 47 -8.68 -16.39 21.96
C PHE A 47 -7.96 -17.17 20.88
N LYS A 48 -6.74 -17.64 21.15
CA LYS A 48 -5.99 -18.51 20.23
C LYS A 48 -5.78 -19.89 20.85
N ASP A 49 -5.72 -20.89 19.98
CA ASP A 49 -5.38 -22.25 20.36
C ASP A 49 -3.88 -22.42 20.56
N VAL A 50 -3.46 -23.65 20.88
CA VAL A 50 -2.07 -24.00 21.17
C VAL A 50 -1.12 -23.79 19.97
N ASN A 51 -1.66 -23.75 18.75
CA ASN A 51 -0.91 -23.52 17.51
C ASN A 51 -0.90 -22.04 17.11
N GLY A 52 -1.51 -21.17 17.92
CA GLY A 52 -1.67 -19.76 17.59
C GLY A 52 -2.75 -19.47 16.56
N ALA A 53 -3.65 -20.41 16.26
CA ALA A 53 -4.81 -20.17 15.41
C ALA A 53 -5.95 -19.55 16.23
N VAL A 54 -6.68 -18.61 15.64
CA VAL A 54 -7.79 -17.88 16.26
C VAL A 54 -8.99 -18.80 16.44
N LYS A 55 -9.52 -18.86 17.67
CA LYS A 55 -10.73 -19.59 18.00
C LYS A 55 -11.95 -18.89 17.42
N ARG A 56 -12.90 -19.69 16.92
CA ARG A 56 -14.18 -19.19 16.37
C ARG A 56 -15.12 -18.76 17.50
N GLN A 57 -15.86 -17.67 17.32
CA GLN A 57 -16.96 -17.32 18.21
C GLN A 57 -18.26 -17.95 17.68
N ALA A 58 -18.94 -18.73 18.50
CA ALA A 58 -20.19 -19.39 18.15
C ALA A 58 -21.41 -18.60 18.63
N ALA A 59 -22.46 -18.56 17.79
CA ALA A 59 -23.77 -18.07 18.18
C ALA A 59 -24.64 -19.24 18.68
N ARG A 60 -25.17 -19.14 19.90
CA ARG A 60 -26.07 -20.14 20.49
C ARG A 60 -27.52 -19.66 20.48
N PHE A 61 -28.40 -20.47 19.92
CA PHE A 61 -29.83 -20.19 19.79
C PHE A 61 -30.67 -21.10 20.67
N ARG A 62 -31.66 -20.50 21.34
CA ARG A 62 -32.62 -21.14 22.25
C ARG A 62 -34.03 -20.91 21.75
N VAL A 63 -34.97 -21.76 22.13
CA VAL A 63 -36.40 -21.55 21.89
C VAL A 63 -37.07 -21.24 23.21
N TYR A 64 -37.86 -20.18 23.26
CA TYR A 64 -38.67 -19.81 24.42
C TYR A 64 -40.15 -19.83 24.07
N ALA A 65 -40.95 -20.39 24.97
CA ALA A 65 -42.41 -20.35 24.91
C ALA A 65 -42.93 -19.43 26.03
N ILE A 66 -43.83 -18.53 25.67
CA ILE A 66 -44.49 -17.59 26.57
C ILE A 66 -45.97 -17.93 26.62
N GLY A 67 -46.47 -18.28 27.80
CA GLY A 67 -47.88 -18.56 28.04
C GLY A 67 -48.72 -17.28 28.09
N LYS A 68 -50.03 -17.40 27.85
CA LYS A 68 -50.99 -16.27 28.02
C LYS A 68 -51.02 -15.70 29.44
N ASP A 69 -50.56 -16.46 30.43
CA ASP A 69 -50.43 -16.06 31.83
C ASP A 69 -49.08 -15.38 32.13
N GLY A 70 -48.27 -15.10 31.10
CA GLY A 70 -46.94 -14.48 31.22
C GLY A 70 -45.83 -15.45 31.65
N LYS A 71 -46.12 -16.74 31.87
CA LYS A 71 -45.08 -17.71 32.23
C LYS A 71 -44.17 -17.99 31.04
N VAL A 72 -42.87 -17.90 31.30
CA VAL A 72 -41.82 -18.19 30.31
C VAL A 72 -41.21 -19.55 30.58
N LEU A 73 -41.04 -20.34 29.52
CA LEU A 73 -40.39 -21.64 29.53
C LEU A 73 -39.33 -21.70 28.43
N GLU A 74 -38.10 -22.09 28.77
CA GLU A 74 -37.12 -22.50 27.77
C GLU A 74 -37.46 -23.90 27.24
N ILE A 75 -37.64 -24.03 25.93
CA ILE A 75 -37.92 -25.29 25.25
C ILE A 75 -36.58 -25.96 24.96
N ASN A 76 -36.34 -27.13 25.58
CA ASN A 76 -35.13 -27.92 25.44
C ASN A 76 -35.36 -29.35 25.99
N LYS A 77 -34.32 -30.19 25.93
CA LYS A 77 -34.40 -31.57 26.46
C LYS A 77 -34.76 -31.62 27.94
N LYS A 78 -34.26 -30.70 28.76
CA LYS A 78 -34.52 -30.66 30.22
C LYS A 78 -35.99 -30.35 30.51
N SER A 79 -36.65 -29.55 29.67
CA SER A 79 -38.09 -29.27 29.77
C SER A 79 -38.99 -30.30 29.07
N GLY A 80 -38.42 -31.40 28.55
CA GLY A 80 -39.16 -32.51 27.94
C GLY A 80 -39.50 -32.33 26.46
N TRP A 81 -38.71 -31.52 25.74
CA TRP A 81 -38.91 -31.22 24.32
C TRP A 81 -37.68 -31.55 23.48
N ASP A 82 -37.93 -32.10 22.30
CA ASP A 82 -36.92 -32.28 21.27
C ASP A 82 -37.03 -31.15 20.25
N ILE A 83 -35.88 -30.65 19.75
CA ILE A 83 -35.81 -29.56 18.77
C ILE A 83 -35.15 -30.07 17.49
N ALA A 84 -35.77 -29.74 16.36
CA ALA A 84 -35.21 -29.89 15.04
C ALA A 84 -34.95 -28.51 14.44
N TRP A 85 -33.73 -28.25 14.00
CA TRP A 85 -33.30 -26.97 13.46
C TRP A 85 -33.05 -27.09 11.95
N ASN A 86 -33.36 -26.02 11.23
CA ASN A 86 -32.92 -25.82 9.86
C ASN A 86 -32.05 -24.56 9.81
N VAL A 87 -30.90 -24.65 9.16
CA VAL A 87 -29.92 -23.56 9.06
C VAL A 87 -29.47 -23.41 7.62
N GLN A 88 -29.41 -22.17 7.14
CA GLN A 88 -28.85 -21.81 5.84
C GLN A 88 -27.94 -20.59 6.01
N LEU A 89 -26.76 -20.63 5.42
CA LEU A 89 -25.83 -19.50 5.26
C LEU A 89 -25.62 -19.21 3.78
N VAL A 90 -25.60 -17.93 3.43
CA VAL A 90 -25.37 -17.46 2.06
C VAL A 90 -24.40 -16.28 2.06
N ASN A 91 -23.44 -16.27 1.12
CA ASN A 91 -22.60 -15.12 0.81
C ASN A 91 -22.97 -14.59 -0.60
N LYS A 92 -23.43 -13.35 -0.67
CA LYS A 92 -23.81 -12.66 -1.91
C LYS A 92 -22.83 -11.54 -2.32
N LYS A 93 -21.76 -11.28 -1.57
CA LYS A 93 -20.86 -10.14 -1.78
C LYS A 93 -20.35 -10.04 -3.20
N ALA A 94 -19.87 -11.15 -3.77
CA ALA A 94 -19.27 -11.18 -5.10
C ALA A 94 -20.28 -10.91 -6.24
N SER A 95 -21.57 -11.18 -6.00
CA SER A 95 -22.65 -10.97 -6.97
C SER A 95 -23.17 -9.53 -7.02
N TRP A 96 -22.88 -8.74 -5.98
CA TRP A 96 -23.48 -7.45 -5.71
C TRP A 96 -22.77 -6.28 -6.43
N TYR A 97 -23.15 -5.04 -6.12
CA TYR A 97 -22.53 -3.84 -6.64
C TYR A 97 -21.23 -3.47 -5.92
N THR A 98 -20.38 -2.70 -6.58
CA THR A 98 -19.18 -2.07 -5.99
C THR A 98 -19.58 -1.04 -4.94
N PHE A 99 -18.83 -0.95 -3.85
CA PHE A 99 -19.12 -0.01 -2.78
C PHE A 99 -18.50 1.36 -3.06
N MET A 100 -19.33 2.39 -3.19
CA MET A 100 -18.90 3.79 -3.42
C MET A 100 -19.41 4.74 -2.34
N GLY A 101 -19.87 4.20 -1.21
CA GLY A 101 -20.58 4.94 -0.17
C GLY A 101 -22.09 4.89 -0.31
N ARG A 102 -22.78 5.30 0.77
CA ARG A 102 -24.23 5.13 1.00
C ARG A 102 -25.15 5.64 -0.13
N THR A 103 -24.75 6.69 -0.86
CA THR A 103 -25.58 7.35 -1.89
C THR A 103 -25.08 7.15 -3.32
N GLN A 104 -23.96 6.44 -3.51
CA GLN A 104 -23.33 6.23 -4.82
C GLN A 104 -23.23 4.75 -5.20
N GLU A 105 -23.78 3.85 -4.38
CA GLU A 105 -23.85 2.44 -4.69
C GLU A 105 -24.71 2.21 -5.95
N GLY A 106 -24.10 1.65 -6.99
CA GLY A 106 -24.76 1.51 -8.29
C GLY A 106 -24.82 2.79 -9.14
N ALA A 107 -24.19 3.90 -8.73
CA ALA A 107 -24.17 5.15 -9.50
C ALA A 107 -23.42 4.97 -10.83
N PHE A 108 -24.18 4.99 -11.92
CA PHE A 108 -23.74 4.76 -13.29
C PHE A 108 -22.74 5.83 -13.76
N GLN A 109 -21.53 5.41 -14.15
CA GLN A 109 -20.68 6.15 -15.08
C GLN A 109 -21.10 5.75 -16.51
N PRO A 110 -21.48 6.69 -17.40
CA PRO A 110 -21.86 6.36 -18.76
C PRO A 110 -20.83 5.47 -19.48
N GLY A 111 -21.19 4.21 -19.72
CA GLY A 111 -20.36 3.23 -20.44
C GLY A 111 -19.70 2.14 -19.57
N ASN A 112 -19.79 2.19 -18.24
CA ASN A 112 -19.23 1.18 -17.33
C ASN A 112 -20.29 0.60 -16.37
N THR A 113 -20.16 -0.69 -16.03
CA THR A 113 -21.02 -1.37 -15.04
C THR A 113 -20.45 -1.18 -13.62
N THR A 114 -21.35 -1.04 -12.64
CA THR A 114 -21.06 -0.93 -11.19
C THR A 114 -21.18 -2.27 -10.47
N LEU A 115 -21.36 -3.37 -11.19
CA LEU A 115 -21.38 -4.71 -10.61
C LEU A 115 -19.97 -5.15 -10.21
N ARG A 116 -19.83 -5.80 -9.04
CA ARG A 116 -18.67 -6.64 -8.77
C ARG A 116 -18.62 -7.78 -9.80
N ASN A 117 -17.41 -8.23 -10.12
CA ASN A 117 -17.18 -9.28 -11.12
C ASN A 117 -17.89 -9.00 -12.45
N PRO A 118 -17.72 -7.81 -13.06
CA PRO A 118 -18.60 -7.31 -14.12
C PRO A 118 -18.67 -8.19 -15.37
N THR A 119 -17.71 -9.09 -15.57
CA THR A 119 -17.65 -10.01 -16.72
C THR A 119 -18.43 -11.32 -16.52
N VAL A 120 -18.88 -11.62 -15.29
CA VAL A 120 -19.52 -12.91 -14.95
C VAL A 120 -21.03 -12.74 -14.87
N GLN A 121 -21.79 -13.34 -15.79
CA GLN A 121 -23.24 -13.14 -15.87
C GLN A 121 -23.65 -11.64 -15.86
N PRO A 122 -23.10 -10.82 -16.77
CA PRO A 122 -23.29 -9.35 -16.77
C PRO A 122 -24.74 -8.91 -16.97
N ASP A 123 -25.54 -9.70 -17.68
CA ASP A 123 -26.91 -9.36 -18.04
C ASP A 123 -27.94 -9.74 -16.96
N LEU A 124 -27.49 -10.32 -15.85
CA LEU A 124 -28.36 -10.76 -14.76
C LEU A 124 -28.33 -9.77 -13.58
N PRO A 125 -29.47 -9.51 -12.93
CA PRO A 125 -29.48 -8.75 -11.67
C PRO A 125 -28.72 -9.53 -10.59
N PRO A 126 -28.14 -8.86 -9.57
CA PRO A 126 -27.27 -9.48 -8.57
C PRO A 126 -27.77 -10.80 -7.98
N ASP A 127 -29.04 -10.85 -7.55
CA ASP A 127 -29.64 -12.05 -6.94
C ASP A 127 -29.77 -13.26 -7.89
N GLN A 128 -29.60 -13.06 -9.19
CA GLN A 128 -29.66 -14.13 -10.20
C GLN A 128 -28.28 -14.55 -10.70
N ARG A 129 -27.20 -13.93 -10.20
CA ARG A 129 -25.82 -14.24 -10.60
C ARG A 129 -25.27 -15.44 -9.84
N THR A 130 -25.88 -16.60 -10.05
CA THR A 130 -25.64 -17.85 -9.32
C THR A 130 -24.20 -18.36 -9.37
N LYS A 131 -23.37 -17.94 -10.35
CA LYS A 131 -21.93 -18.26 -10.37
C LYS A 131 -21.13 -17.55 -9.27
N LEU A 132 -21.68 -16.46 -8.72
CA LEU A 132 -21.05 -15.58 -7.74
C LEU A 132 -21.65 -15.69 -6.34
N ILE A 133 -22.76 -16.41 -6.17
CA ILE A 133 -23.45 -16.58 -4.88
C ILE A 133 -23.05 -17.93 -4.29
N VAL A 134 -22.53 -17.91 -3.06
CA VAL A 134 -22.25 -19.12 -2.30
C VAL A 134 -23.44 -19.39 -1.38
N ASP A 135 -24.21 -20.43 -1.68
CA ASP A 135 -25.35 -20.89 -0.86
C ASP A 135 -25.08 -22.28 -0.32
N SER A 136 -25.18 -22.44 1.00
CA SER A 136 -25.03 -23.74 1.68
C SER A 136 -26.24 -24.68 1.55
N GLY A 137 -27.35 -24.16 1.03
CA GLY A 137 -28.64 -24.80 1.11
C GLY A 137 -29.13 -24.92 2.55
N VAL A 138 -30.34 -25.44 2.73
CA VAL A 138 -30.90 -25.68 4.05
C VAL A 138 -30.37 -26.99 4.62
N GLN A 139 -29.60 -26.91 5.70
CA GLN A 139 -29.13 -28.06 6.45
C GLN A 139 -30.01 -28.31 7.68
N LYS A 140 -30.40 -29.58 7.88
CA LYS A 140 -31.25 -29.99 9.02
C LYS A 140 -30.40 -30.68 10.09
N ILE A 141 -30.62 -30.29 11.35
CA ILE A 141 -29.95 -30.90 12.51
C ILE A 141 -30.94 -31.16 13.64
N THR A 142 -30.86 -32.34 14.25
CA THR A 142 -31.78 -32.80 15.29
C THR A 142 -31.07 -33.54 16.41
N GLY A 143 -31.66 -33.53 17.60
CA GLY A 143 -31.15 -34.24 18.77
C GLY A 143 -30.13 -33.44 19.59
N CYS A 144 -29.64 -34.05 20.66
CA CYS A 144 -28.67 -33.44 21.58
C CYS A 144 -27.26 -33.91 21.28
N SER A 145 -26.28 -33.02 21.43
CA SER A 145 -24.88 -33.30 21.11
C SER A 145 -24.71 -33.86 19.70
N ALA A 146 -25.52 -33.38 18.75
CA ALA A 146 -25.46 -33.82 17.37
C ALA A 146 -24.10 -33.45 16.78
N LYS A 147 -23.57 -34.33 15.92
CA LYS A 147 -22.35 -34.06 15.15
C LYS A 147 -22.54 -32.81 14.31
N SER A 148 -21.46 -32.07 14.07
CA SER A 148 -21.55 -30.86 13.25
C SER A 148 -21.88 -31.21 11.81
N VAL A 149 -22.66 -30.33 11.18
CA VAL A 149 -23.03 -30.39 9.78
C VAL A 149 -22.39 -29.17 9.09
N PRO A 150 -21.57 -29.37 8.05
CA PRO A 150 -20.95 -28.25 7.33
C PRO A 150 -21.99 -27.46 6.54
N LEU A 151 -21.82 -26.15 6.51
CA LEU A 151 -22.59 -25.20 5.71
C LEU A 151 -21.65 -24.71 4.61
N SER A 152 -21.70 -25.34 3.43
CA SER A 152 -20.75 -25.10 2.34
C SER A 152 -21.47 -24.98 1.00
N GLY A 153 -20.96 -24.09 0.14
CA GLY A 153 -21.50 -23.84 -1.20
C GLY A 153 -20.40 -23.84 -2.26
N LYS A 154 -20.79 -23.56 -3.49
CA LYS A 154 -19.89 -23.52 -4.65
C LYS A 154 -19.72 -22.09 -5.15
N PHE A 155 -18.49 -21.68 -5.45
CA PHE A 155 -18.17 -20.40 -6.08
C PHE A 155 -17.48 -20.62 -7.42
N TYR A 156 -18.02 -20.08 -8.50
CA TYR A 156 -17.43 -20.23 -9.84
C TYR A 156 -16.57 -19.04 -10.23
N GLY A 157 -16.95 -17.82 -9.84
CA GLY A 157 -16.36 -16.59 -10.38
C GLY A 157 -16.30 -16.62 -11.91
N SER A 158 -15.15 -16.24 -12.47
CA SER A 158 -14.88 -16.30 -13.91
C SER A 158 -14.56 -17.70 -14.45
N LYS A 159 -14.40 -18.71 -13.58
CA LYS A 159 -14.07 -20.09 -13.97
C LYS A 159 -15.29 -20.90 -14.41
N ASP A 160 -15.01 -21.96 -15.17
CA ASP A 160 -16.01 -22.97 -15.54
C ASP A 160 -16.23 -24.02 -14.44
N GLN A 161 -15.18 -24.32 -13.67
CA GLN A 161 -15.24 -25.27 -12.55
C GLN A 161 -15.38 -24.52 -11.23
N PRO A 162 -16.25 -25.00 -10.31
CA PRO A 162 -16.46 -24.33 -9.04
C PRO A 162 -15.37 -24.66 -8.02
N THR A 163 -15.12 -23.70 -7.13
CA THR A 163 -14.36 -23.87 -5.89
C THR A 163 -15.33 -24.12 -4.73
N ASP A 164 -15.01 -25.07 -3.86
CA ASP A 164 -15.76 -25.33 -2.63
C ASP A 164 -15.47 -24.26 -1.59
N ILE A 165 -16.52 -23.62 -1.06
CA ILE A 165 -16.40 -22.57 -0.06
C ILE A 165 -17.15 -22.99 1.21
N TYR A 166 -16.43 -23.04 2.32
CA TYR A 166 -16.96 -23.37 3.64
C TYR A 166 -17.40 -22.09 4.35
N LEU A 167 -18.71 -21.90 4.55
CA LEU A 167 -19.27 -20.73 5.21
C LEU A 167 -19.41 -20.90 6.74
N GLY A 168 -19.30 -22.12 7.23
CA GLY A 168 -19.43 -22.44 8.65
C GLY A 168 -19.98 -23.84 8.92
N GLU A 169 -20.44 -24.07 10.14
CA GLU A 169 -21.07 -25.32 10.53
C GLU A 169 -22.14 -25.12 11.61
N ALA A 170 -23.12 -26.02 11.64
CA ALA A 170 -24.16 -26.08 12.67
C ALA A 170 -24.01 -27.34 13.51
N ARG A 171 -24.21 -27.22 14.83
CA ARG A 171 -24.22 -28.34 15.79
C ARG A 171 -25.25 -28.11 16.89
N THR A 172 -25.49 -29.11 17.74
CA THR A 172 -26.33 -28.93 18.94
C THR A 172 -25.58 -29.21 20.23
N ASP A 173 -25.94 -28.48 21.29
CA ASP A 173 -25.41 -28.73 22.65
C ASP A 173 -26.14 -29.91 23.32
N GLU A 174 -25.77 -30.22 24.57
CA GLU A 174 -26.34 -31.31 25.35
C GLU A 174 -27.84 -31.15 25.66
N GLN A 175 -28.40 -29.94 25.51
CA GLN A 175 -29.82 -29.64 25.72
C GLN A 175 -30.61 -29.55 24.41
N GLY A 176 -29.95 -29.72 23.25
CA GLY A 176 -30.55 -29.61 21.93
C GLY A 176 -30.63 -28.17 21.39
N ARG A 177 -29.94 -27.22 22.01
CA ARG A 177 -29.82 -25.84 21.53
C ARG A 177 -28.93 -25.81 20.30
N LEU A 178 -29.26 -24.96 19.33
CA LEU A 178 -28.43 -24.79 18.14
C LEU A 178 -27.19 -23.96 18.47
N VAL A 179 -26.05 -24.39 17.94
CA VAL A 179 -24.78 -23.67 17.98
C VAL A 179 -24.29 -23.54 16.54
N VAL A 180 -24.11 -22.30 16.08
CA VAL A 180 -23.61 -22.00 14.73
C VAL A 180 -22.22 -21.39 14.84
N LEU A 181 -21.28 -21.95 14.09
CA LEU A 181 -19.91 -21.46 13.93
C LEU A 181 -19.79 -20.87 12.52
N ALA A 182 -19.13 -19.72 12.40
CA ALA A 182 -18.83 -19.12 11.10
C ALA A 182 -17.68 -19.88 10.39
N GLY A 183 -17.29 -19.39 9.21
CA GLY A 183 -16.14 -19.84 8.46
C GLY A 183 -14.81 -19.72 9.21
N HIS A 184 -13.73 -20.10 8.54
CA HIS A 184 -12.38 -20.09 9.10
C HIS A 184 -11.64 -18.75 8.92
N GLY A 185 -12.29 -17.75 8.33
CA GLY A 185 -11.72 -16.44 8.02
C GLY A 185 -10.85 -16.49 6.77
N GLN A 186 -11.14 -17.43 5.88
CA GLN A 186 -10.46 -17.61 4.62
C GLN A 186 -11.02 -16.66 3.57
N SER A 187 -10.11 -15.97 2.90
CA SER A 187 -10.39 -15.18 1.71
C SER A 187 -9.35 -15.50 0.66
N MET A 188 -9.76 -15.60 -0.61
CA MET A 188 -8.86 -15.94 -1.70
C MET A 188 -9.37 -15.40 -3.03
N SER A 189 -8.46 -15.11 -3.94
CA SER A 189 -8.76 -15.02 -5.36
C SER A 189 -8.79 -16.42 -5.97
N ILE A 190 -9.77 -16.69 -6.82
CA ILE A 190 -9.78 -17.91 -7.64
C ILE A 190 -9.11 -17.67 -9.00
N ALA A 191 -8.71 -16.44 -9.36
CA ALA A 191 -8.24 -16.11 -10.71
C ALA A 191 -6.98 -16.91 -11.12
N LYS A 192 -6.08 -17.17 -10.17
CA LYS A 192 -4.86 -17.97 -10.35
C LYS A 192 -4.75 -19.00 -9.23
N GLU A 193 -4.52 -20.26 -9.58
CA GLU A 193 -4.46 -21.34 -8.58
C GLU A 193 -3.15 -21.35 -7.78
N ASP A 194 -2.06 -20.88 -8.39
CA ASP A 194 -0.74 -20.78 -7.79
C ASP A 194 -0.54 -19.49 -6.96
N ASP A 195 -1.45 -18.53 -7.08
CA ASP A 195 -1.44 -17.27 -6.33
C ASP A 195 -2.85 -16.93 -5.79
N PRO A 196 -3.25 -17.51 -4.64
CA PRO A 196 -4.57 -17.24 -4.04
C PRO A 196 -4.69 -15.85 -3.41
N TYR A 197 -3.60 -15.07 -3.37
CA TYR A 197 -3.57 -13.72 -2.80
C TYR A 197 -2.79 -12.75 -3.71
N PRO A 198 -3.28 -12.53 -4.95
CA PRO A 198 -2.74 -11.46 -5.78
C PRO A 198 -2.91 -10.14 -5.04
N TYR A 199 -2.09 -9.14 -5.35
CA TYR A 199 -2.23 -7.86 -4.67
C TYR A 199 -3.62 -7.26 -4.86
N LEU A 200 -4.25 -6.88 -3.76
CA LEU A 200 -5.50 -6.14 -3.76
C LEU A 200 -5.24 -4.75 -4.32
N MET A 201 -6.13 -4.28 -5.20
CA MET A 201 -6.01 -2.97 -5.85
C MET A 201 -7.04 -1.96 -5.33
N THR A 202 -8.06 -2.41 -4.59
CA THR A 202 -9.12 -1.56 -4.06
C THR A 202 -9.47 -1.97 -2.63
N ASP A 203 -10.03 -1.02 -1.87
CA ASP A 203 -10.38 -1.22 -0.45
C ASP A 203 -11.58 -2.17 -0.27
N PHE A 204 -12.52 -2.15 -1.23
CA PHE A 204 -13.83 -2.80 -1.05
C PHE A 204 -14.14 -3.90 -2.05
N ASP A 205 -13.56 -3.86 -3.25
CA ASP A 205 -14.11 -4.56 -4.41
C ASP A 205 -13.03 -5.25 -5.24
N SER A 206 -12.90 -6.56 -5.08
CA SER A 206 -11.93 -7.36 -5.82
C SER A 206 -12.59 -8.44 -6.67
N SER A 207 -12.27 -8.45 -7.97
CA SER A 207 -12.82 -9.44 -8.92
C SER A 207 -12.19 -10.82 -8.72
N ASP A 208 -12.99 -11.87 -8.87
CA ASP A 208 -12.69 -13.27 -8.58
C ASP A 208 -12.24 -13.55 -7.15
N TRP A 209 -12.47 -12.62 -6.22
CA TRP A 209 -12.30 -12.86 -4.79
C TRP A 209 -13.58 -13.41 -4.15
N ILE A 210 -13.39 -14.25 -3.15
CA ILE A 210 -14.44 -14.75 -2.25
C ILE A 210 -13.91 -14.77 -0.82
N ASP A 211 -14.78 -14.50 0.15
CA ASP A 211 -14.53 -14.71 1.57
C ASP A 211 -15.60 -15.63 2.17
N ASP A 212 -15.37 -16.11 3.39
CA ASP A 212 -16.26 -17.04 4.09
C ASP A 212 -17.20 -16.39 5.11
N THR A 213 -17.34 -15.05 5.07
CA THR A 213 -18.40 -14.37 5.82
C THR A 213 -19.75 -14.60 5.14
N SER A 214 -20.83 -14.56 5.91
CA SER A 214 -22.16 -14.88 5.39
C SER A 214 -23.26 -14.43 6.33
N ASP A 215 -24.50 -14.53 5.88
CA ASP A 215 -25.64 -14.48 6.77
C ASP A 215 -26.78 -15.37 6.27
N GLY A 216 -27.70 -15.74 7.15
CA GLY A 216 -28.86 -16.50 6.72
C GLY A 216 -29.81 -16.94 7.82
N TRP A 217 -30.77 -17.77 7.41
CA TRP A 217 -31.98 -18.06 8.18
C TRP A 217 -31.84 -19.29 9.07
N ILE A 218 -32.47 -19.20 10.25
CA ILE A 218 -32.66 -20.29 11.18
C ILE A 218 -34.16 -20.48 11.44
N THR A 219 -34.62 -21.71 11.31
CA THR A 219 -35.98 -22.12 11.74
C THR A 219 -35.92 -23.33 12.64
N ALA A 220 -36.97 -23.53 13.43
CA ALA A 220 -37.05 -24.62 14.39
C ALA A 220 -38.44 -25.28 14.40
N THR A 221 -38.45 -26.58 14.66
CA THR A 221 -39.65 -27.36 14.96
C THR A 221 -39.44 -28.06 16.29
N ILE A 222 -40.39 -27.92 17.21
CA ILE A 222 -40.31 -28.52 18.55
C ILE A 222 -41.30 -29.69 18.67
N THR A 223 -40.93 -30.73 19.39
CA THR A 223 -41.79 -31.92 19.61
C THR A 223 -41.78 -32.31 21.08
N ALA A 224 -42.95 -32.43 21.70
CA ALA A 224 -43.05 -32.86 23.08
C ALA A 224 -42.80 -34.37 23.19
N GLN A 225 -41.89 -34.76 24.08
CA GLN A 225 -41.50 -36.16 24.27
C GLN A 225 -42.71 -37.03 24.64
N GLY A 226 -42.87 -38.16 23.96
CA GLY A 226 -43.97 -39.11 24.19
C GLY A 226 -45.33 -38.73 23.56
N SER A 227 -45.50 -37.52 23.02
CA SER A 227 -46.75 -37.13 22.34
C SER A 227 -46.71 -37.30 20.82
N GLY A 228 -45.52 -37.23 20.22
CA GLY A 228 -45.30 -37.23 18.77
C GLY A 228 -45.82 -35.97 18.04
N LYS A 229 -46.41 -34.99 18.75
CA LYS A 229 -46.96 -33.77 18.15
C LYS A 229 -45.88 -32.71 18.00
N SER A 230 -45.59 -32.34 16.75
CA SER A 230 -44.64 -31.27 16.41
C SER A 230 -45.33 -29.92 16.23
N ILE A 231 -44.63 -28.85 16.62
CA ILE A 231 -45.07 -27.44 16.50
C ILE A 231 -43.95 -26.68 15.80
N GLU A 232 -44.29 -25.93 14.75
CA GLU A 232 -43.35 -25.00 14.11
C GLU A 232 -43.19 -23.75 14.99
N VAL A 233 -41.95 -23.35 15.25
CA VAL A 233 -41.65 -22.14 16.03
C VAL A 233 -42.05 -20.90 15.21
N GLN A 234 -42.66 -19.91 15.86
CA GLN A 234 -43.14 -18.71 15.18
C GLN A 234 -41.96 -17.82 14.76
N GLY A 235 -42.00 -17.35 13.52
CA GLY A 235 -40.97 -16.47 12.95
C GLY A 235 -39.66 -17.21 12.62
N LYS A 236 -38.66 -16.45 12.19
CA LYS A 236 -37.31 -16.94 11.89
C LYS A 236 -36.28 -16.13 12.67
N ALA A 237 -35.19 -16.77 13.06
CA ALA A 237 -34.00 -16.05 13.54
C ALA A 237 -32.98 -15.92 12.42
N ARG A 238 -32.07 -14.95 12.56
CA ARG A 238 -30.95 -14.71 11.66
C ARG A 238 -29.64 -15.05 12.35
N VAL A 239 -28.68 -15.57 11.59
CA VAL A 239 -27.28 -15.63 11.99
C VAL A 239 -26.42 -14.86 11.00
N ILE A 240 -25.46 -14.11 11.51
CA ILE A 240 -24.45 -13.39 10.74
C ILE A 240 -23.08 -13.97 11.10
N GLY A 241 -22.40 -14.53 10.10
CA GLY A 241 -20.99 -14.93 10.16
C GLY A 241 -20.11 -13.76 9.74
N THR A 242 -19.37 -13.17 10.69
CA THR A 242 -18.64 -11.90 10.51
C THR A 242 -17.19 -12.00 11.00
N THR A 243 -16.46 -10.90 10.91
CA THR A 243 -15.04 -10.78 11.28
C THR A 243 -14.81 -11.07 12.77
N PRO A 244 -13.58 -11.42 13.18
CA PRO A 244 -13.22 -11.46 14.59
C PRO A 244 -13.39 -10.08 15.23
N LYS A 245 -13.72 -10.06 16.52
CA LYS A 245 -13.66 -8.85 17.36
C LYS A 245 -12.40 -8.94 18.20
N PHE A 246 -11.39 -8.15 17.86
CA PHE A 246 -10.09 -8.21 18.53
C PHE A 246 -10.08 -7.52 19.89
N ALA A 247 -11.08 -6.70 20.21
CA ALA A 247 -11.23 -6.03 21.50
C ALA A 247 -12.55 -6.37 22.19
N ASN A 248 -12.64 -7.57 22.76
CA ASN A 248 -13.83 -7.99 23.51
C ASN A 248 -13.95 -7.23 24.83
N GLY A 249 -15.19 -6.88 25.21
CA GLY A 249 -15.47 -6.02 26.37
C GLY A 249 -15.31 -4.52 26.13
N ILE A 250 -14.85 -4.12 24.93
CA ILE A 250 -14.86 -2.72 24.48
C ILE A 250 -15.98 -2.55 23.44
N TYR A 251 -16.83 -1.56 23.65
CA TYR A 251 -18.06 -1.35 22.87
C TYR A 251 -18.01 -0.04 22.08
N ALA A 252 -18.59 -0.02 20.89
CA ALA A 252 -18.74 1.17 20.07
C ALA A 252 -19.69 2.18 20.76
N PRO A 253 -19.53 3.50 20.53
CA PRO A 253 -20.44 4.51 21.11
C PRO A 253 -21.90 4.25 20.73
N THR A 254 -22.14 3.72 19.53
CA THR A 254 -23.42 3.26 19.02
C THR A 254 -23.24 1.83 18.49
N SER A 255 -23.93 0.88 19.13
CA SER A 255 -23.99 -0.54 18.74
C SER A 255 -25.21 -0.83 17.86
N LEU A 256 -25.31 -2.03 17.26
CA LEU A 256 -26.53 -2.40 16.53
C LEU A 256 -27.75 -2.43 17.46
N TYR A 257 -27.58 -2.73 18.75
CA TYR A 257 -28.68 -2.62 19.71
C TYR A 257 -29.23 -1.19 19.78
N ASP A 258 -28.32 -0.21 19.94
CA ASP A 258 -28.69 1.21 20.04
C ASP A 258 -29.34 1.72 18.74
N LEU A 259 -28.82 1.29 17.60
CA LEU A 259 -29.34 1.64 16.28
C LEU A 259 -30.74 1.05 16.04
N MET A 260 -30.91 -0.24 16.31
CA MET A 260 -32.20 -0.91 16.13
C MET A 260 -33.26 -0.34 17.08
N GLU A 261 -32.89 -0.02 18.32
CA GLU A 261 -33.78 0.66 19.26
C GLU A 261 -34.25 2.01 18.70
N ASP A 262 -33.35 2.80 18.09
CA ASP A 262 -33.69 4.06 17.44
C ASP A 262 -34.65 3.87 16.26
N VAL A 263 -34.47 2.85 15.43
CA VAL A 263 -35.39 2.53 14.31
C VAL A 263 -36.81 2.26 14.81
N TYR A 264 -36.99 1.43 15.84
CA TYR A 264 -38.32 1.21 16.42
C TYR A 264 -38.92 2.50 16.98
N GLU A 265 -38.07 3.38 17.48
CA GLU A 265 -38.51 4.61 18.11
C GLU A 265 -38.85 5.73 17.12
N ARG A 266 -38.23 5.73 15.93
CA ARG A 266 -38.65 6.60 14.81
C ARG A 266 -40.11 6.37 14.43
N LYS A 267 -40.55 5.11 14.41
CA LYS A 267 -41.96 4.78 14.15
C LYS A 267 -42.89 5.38 15.22
N LYS A 268 -42.54 5.26 16.50
CA LYS A 268 -43.35 5.85 17.58
C LYS A 268 -43.38 7.38 17.49
N ARG A 269 -42.24 8.01 17.18
CA ARG A 269 -42.17 9.46 16.91
C ARG A 269 -43.11 9.87 15.79
N ALA A 270 -43.07 9.16 14.66
CA ALA A 270 -43.93 9.45 13.51
C ALA A 270 -45.42 9.30 13.84
N GLU A 271 -45.79 8.31 14.65
CA GLU A 271 -47.18 8.07 15.06
C GLU A 271 -47.71 9.08 16.10
N GLN A 272 -46.85 9.54 17.01
CA GLN A 272 -47.25 10.39 18.14
C GLN A 272 -47.03 11.90 17.91
N GLY A 273 -46.19 12.28 16.95
CA GLY A 273 -45.91 13.68 16.62
C GLY A 273 -45.39 14.47 17.82
N GLU A 274 -45.95 15.66 18.05
CA GLU A 274 -45.56 16.55 19.18
C GLU A 274 -45.82 15.95 20.57
N ALA A 275 -46.69 14.94 20.68
CA ALA A 275 -46.99 14.26 21.94
C ALA A 275 -45.95 13.18 22.31
N TYR A 276 -45.00 12.89 21.42
CA TYR A 276 -43.97 11.89 21.64
C TYR A 276 -43.06 12.26 22.82
N ASP A 277 -42.77 11.26 23.67
CA ASP A 277 -41.84 11.37 24.78
C ASP A 277 -40.98 10.11 24.87
N VAL A 278 -39.67 10.27 25.12
CA VAL A 278 -38.73 9.12 25.22
C VAL A 278 -38.90 8.26 26.48
N GLY A 279 -39.90 8.57 27.31
CA GLY A 279 -40.18 7.88 28.56
C GLY A 279 -39.20 8.21 29.67
N GLU A 280 -39.21 7.37 30.71
CA GLU A 280 -38.30 7.48 31.85
C GLU A 280 -36.85 7.19 31.42
N VAL A 281 -35.94 8.07 31.82
CA VAL A 281 -34.50 7.90 31.59
C VAL A 281 -33.85 7.40 32.87
N ASN A 282 -33.12 6.28 32.80
CA ASN A 282 -32.37 5.74 33.93
C ASN A 282 -30.86 5.88 33.69
N TRP A 283 -30.12 6.31 34.71
CA TRP A 283 -28.68 6.52 34.69
C TRP A 283 -27.92 5.25 34.24
N TYR A 284 -28.12 4.13 34.93
CA TYR A 284 -27.38 2.90 34.65
C TYR A 284 -27.81 2.23 33.35
N GLN A 285 -29.07 2.41 32.92
CA GLN A 285 -29.60 1.78 31.71
C GLN A 285 -29.25 2.55 30.44
N HIS A 286 -29.39 3.87 30.49
CA HIS A 286 -29.45 4.71 29.30
C HIS A 286 -28.26 5.66 29.16
N ILE A 287 -27.71 6.17 30.28
CA ILE A 287 -26.69 7.24 30.23
C ILE A 287 -25.28 6.68 30.46
N TRP A 288 -25.08 5.90 31.53
CA TRP A 288 -23.79 5.33 31.87
C TRP A 288 -23.16 4.49 30.74
N PRO A 289 -23.90 3.64 30.00
CA PRO A 289 -23.37 2.96 28.84
C PRO A 289 -22.74 3.88 27.80
N LEU A 290 -23.34 5.05 27.53
CA LEU A 290 -22.79 6.00 26.57
C LEU A 290 -21.53 6.69 27.10
N LEU A 291 -21.50 7.05 28.39
CA LEU A 291 -20.38 7.76 29.00
C LEU A 291 -19.18 6.86 29.30
N GLN A 292 -19.38 5.57 29.59
CA GLN A 292 -18.25 4.66 29.85
C GLN A 292 -17.53 4.19 28.59
N ARG A 293 -18.19 4.20 27.42
CA ARG A 293 -17.63 3.69 26.15
C ARG A 293 -16.39 4.48 25.67
N PRO A 294 -16.35 5.82 25.68
CA PRO A 294 -15.15 6.56 25.25
C PRO A 294 -13.89 6.28 26.10
N PRO A 295 -13.95 6.24 27.46
CA PRO A 295 -12.83 5.78 28.26
C PRO A 295 -12.42 4.32 27.97
N LEU A 296 -13.36 3.41 27.68
CA LEU A 296 -12.99 2.05 27.25
C LEU A 296 -12.27 2.06 25.90
N LEU A 297 -12.73 2.86 24.94
CA LEU A 297 -12.10 3.03 23.63
C LEU A 297 -10.68 3.61 23.71
N SER A 298 -10.34 4.35 24.77
CA SER A 298 -8.99 4.91 24.97
C SER A 298 -7.88 3.86 24.99
N TRP A 299 -8.21 2.61 25.31
CA TRP A 299 -7.24 1.51 25.34
C TRP A 299 -6.85 0.99 23.96
N VAL A 300 -7.65 1.32 22.94
CA VAL A 300 -7.52 0.81 21.58
C VAL A 300 -7.46 1.92 20.53
N ASN A 301 -7.56 3.20 20.92
CA ASN A 301 -7.56 4.33 20.00
C ASN A 301 -6.86 5.56 20.60
N GLY A 302 -5.90 6.12 19.85
CA GLY A 302 -5.05 7.21 20.32
C GLY A 302 -5.80 8.53 20.53
N GLN A 303 -6.79 8.82 19.69
CA GLN A 303 -7.63 10.02 19.78
C GLN A 303 -8.54 9.96 21.02
N ALA A 304 -9.20 8.81 21.24
CA ALA A 304 -9.96 8.56 22.45
C ALA A 304 -9.07 8.63 23.69
N ASN A 305 -7.83 8.13 23.63
CA ASN A 305 -6.85 8.25 24.71
C ASN A 305 -6.49 9.70 25.03
N GLY A 306 -6.36 10.56 24.03
CA GLY A 306 -6.09 11.99 24.24
C GLY A 306 -7.18 12.68 25.08
N GLY A 307 -8.46 12.38 24.84
CA GLY A 307 -9.59 13.02 25.53
C GLY A 307 -10.09 12.30 26.79
N HIS A 308 -10.06 10.96 26.78
CA HIS A 308 -10.75 10.09 27.74
C HIS A 308 -9.85 9.03 28.39
N GLY A 309 -8.54 9.04 28.13
CA GLY A 309 -7.60 8.10 28.74
C GLY A 309 -7.38 8.33 30.24
N PRO A 310 -6.65 7.43 30.93
CA PRO A 310 -6.43 7.46 32.38
C PRO A 310 -5.89 8.79 32.96
N ASN A 311 -5.16 9.55 32.14
CA ASN A 311 -4.54 10.83 32.52
C ASN A 311 -5.31 12.05 31.97
N SER A 312 -6.44 11.85 31.30
CA SER A 312 -7.19 12.89 30.62
C SER A 312 -8.36 13.41 31.44
N HIS A 313 -8.72 14.67 31.23
CA HIS A 313 -9.81 15.33 31.96
C HIS A 313 -11.19 14.73 31.66
N GLY A 314 -11.37 14.06 30.52
CA GLY A 314 -12.64 13.41 30.13
C GLY A 314 -12.77 11.97 30.60
N ASN A 315 -11.95 11.52 31.55
CA ASN A 315 -12.02 10.16 32.07
C ASN A 315 -13.23 9.97 33.00
N PHE A 316 -14.35 9.51 32.43
CA PHE A 316 -15.61 9.34 33.16
C PHE A 316 -15.63 8.18 34.16
N PHE A 317 -14.57 7.38 34.25
CA PHE A 317 -14.44 6.41 35.34
C PHE A 317 -13.98 7.05 36.65
N ASP A 318 -13.40 8.26 36.62
CA ASP A 318 -13.05 8.99 37.84
C ASP A 318 -14.27 9.16 38.77
N GLU A 319 -14.05 8.95 40.07
CA GLU A 319 -15.13 8.95 41.07
C GLU A 319 -15.85 10.29 41.14
N GLY A 320 -15.11 11.41 41.01
CA GLY A 320 -15.70 12.75 41.02
C GLY A 320 -16.58 13.00 39.80
N TRP A 321 -16.17 12.53 38.62
CA TRP A 321 -17.02 12.58 37.42
C TRP A 321 -18.30 11.75 37.61
N GLN A 322 -18.20 10.53 38.12
CA GLN A 322 -19.39 9.68 38.33
C GLN A 322 -20.35 10.29 39.35
N GLU A 323 -19.84 10.87 40.44
CA GLU A 323 -20.66 11.55 41.44
C GLU A 323 -21.43 12.71 40.83
N SER A 324 -20.75 13.66 40.16
CA SER A 324 -21.41 14.83 39.58
C SER A 324 -22.34 14.51 38.40
N LEU A 325 -21.98 13.55 37.55
CA LEU A 325 -22.80 13.24 36.36
C LEU A 325 -24.04 12.41 36.69
N SER A 326 -24.04 11.71 37.82
CA SER A 326 -25.18 10.91 38.29
C SER A 326 -26.06 11.60 39.32
N ASP A 327 -25.67 12.80 39.78
CA ASP A 327 -26.48 13.69 40.60
C ASP A 327 -27.53 14.39 39.71
N GLU A 328 -28.80 14.28 40.05
CA GLU A 328 -29.93 14.85 39.31
C GLU A 328 -30.25 16.31 39.70
N THR A 329 -29.65 16.84 40.76
CA THR A 329 -29.97 18.18 41.29
C THR A 329 -29.47 19.31 40.37
N GLU A 330 -29.93 20.54 40.65
CA GLU A 330 -29.53 21.76 39.93
C GLU A 330 -28.02 22.07 40.09
N ASP A 331 -27.40 21.67 41.21
CA ASP A 331 -25.98 21.92 41.51
C ASP A 331 -25.06 21.31 40.44
N SER A 332 -25.44 20.14 39.92
CA SER A 332 -24.67 19.42 38.89
C SER A 332 -25.16 19.71 37.46
N GLU A 333 -26.19 20.53 37.27
CA GLU A 333 -26.80 20.78 35.94
C GLU A 333 -25.80 21.40 34.94
N ALA A 334 -24.99 22.36 35.39
CA ALA A 334 -23.97 23.00 34.54
C ALA A 334 -22.94 21.98 34.01
N ILE A 335 -22.57 20.99 34.82
CA ILE A 335 -21.63 19.93 34.44
C ILE A 335 -22.27 19.00 33.42
N ARG A 336 -23.51 18.54 33.66
CA ARG A 336 -24.25 17.68 32.71
C ARG A 336 -24.48 18.40 31.38
N LYS A 337 -24.85 19.69 31.42
CA LYS A 337 -24.95 20.54 30.23
C LYS A 337 -23.60 20.69 29.51
N GLY A 338 -22.50 20.81 30.26
CA GLY A 338 -21.14 20.82 29.71
C GLY A 338 -20.84 19.60 28.84
N VAL A 339 -21.25 18.41 29.28
CA VAL A 339 -21.04 17.16 28.54
C VAL A 339 -21.92 17.09 27.30
N ILE A 340 -23.22 17.37 27.39
CA ILE A 340 -24.09 17.30 26.20
C ILE A 340 -23.74 18.35 25.15
N MET A 341 -23.20 19.51 25.54
CA MET A 341 -22.68 20.52 24.61
C MET A 341 -21.48 20.02 23.78
N ARG A 342 -20.81 18.95 24.21
CA ARG A 342 -19.79 18.25 23.42
C ARG A 342 -20.38 17.22 22.46
N MET A 343 -21.63 16.78 22.65
CA MET A 343 -22.23 15.72 21.83
C MET A 343 -22.75 16.29 20.51
N ARG A 344 -22.36 15.65 19.41
CA ARG A 344 -22.81 16.01 18.07
C ARG A 344 -24.29 15.68 17.91
N LEU A 345 -25.03 16.59 17.29
CA LEU A 345 -26.42 16.42 16.94
C LEU A 345 -26.58 15.29 15.91
N PRO A 346 -27.59 14.40 16.07
CA PRO A 346 -27.84 13.28 15.16
C PRO A 346 -28.05 13.74 13.72
N GLU A 347 -28.80 14.83 13.47
CA GLU A 347 -29.02 15.45 12.16
C GLU A 347 -29.24 16.97 12.31
N THR A 348 -29.29 17.72 11.20
CA THR A 348 -29.84 19.09 11.21
C THR A 348 -31.34 19.03 11.52
N ASN A 349 -31.69 19.06 12.80
CA ASN A 349 -33.06 18.93 13.26
C ASN A 349 -33.60 20.28 13.76
N ALA A 350 -34.73 20.72 13.21
CA ALA A 350 -35.45 21.92 13.66
C ALA A 350 -35.85 21.83 15.16
N LYS A 351 -35.95 20.61 15.72
CA LYS A 351 -36.28 20.32 17.12
C LYS A 351 -35.35 20.97 18.15
N TYR A 352 -34.08 21.19 17.82
CA TYR A 352 -33.07 21.66 18.79
C TYR A 352 -32.61 23.11 18.53
N ASP A 353 -33.20 23.81 17.56
CA ASP A 353 -32.83 25.18 17.16
C ASP A 353 -31.31 25.39 16.90
N GLN A 354 -30.62 24.33 16.47
CA GLN A 354 -29.16 24.32 16.23
C GLN A 354 -28.81 23.51 14.98
N ALA A 355 -27.88 24.02 14.16
CA ALA A 355 -27.44 23.34 12.95
C ALA A 355 -26.20 22.46 13.22
N ARG A 356 -26.27 21.18 12.81
CA ARG A 356 -25.15 20.21 12.85
C ARG A 356 -23.92 20.69 12.05
N THR A 357 -24.09 21.54 11.04
CA THR A 357 -23.00 22.10 10.23
C THR A 357 -21.93 22.80 11.07
N GLY A 358 -22.31 23.43 12.20
CA GLY A 358 -21.39 24.06 13.15
C GLY A 358 -20.65 23.07 14.06
N GLN A 359 -20.83 21.75 13.89
CA GLN A 359 -20.23 20.70 14.73
C GLN A 359 -19.28 19.75 13.97
N ALA A 360 -18.94 20.10 12.73
CA ALA A 360 -18.06 19.34 11.85
C ALA A 360 -16.57 19.59 12.12
N TYR A 361 -16.12 19.41 13.38
CA TYR A 361 -14.70 19.49 13.74
C TYR A 361 -14.39 18.65 15.00
N PRO A 362 -13.10 18.33 15.26
CA PRO A 362 -12.64 17.44 16.35
C PRO A 362 -13.01 17.81 17.80
N TYR A 363 -13.70 18.92 18.03
CA TYR A 363 -14.13 19.35 19.36
C TYR A 363 -15.35 18.58 19.87
N PHE A 364 -16.19 18.06 18.96
CA PHE A 364 -17.43 17.37 19.27
C PHE A 364 -17.30 15.84 19.19
N MET A 365 -18.12 15.17 19.98
CA MET A 365 -18.12 13.74 20.20
C MET A 365 -19.30 13.04 19.52
N PRO A 366 -19.13 11.79 19.04
CA PRO A 366 -17.86 11.06 19.01
C PRO A 366 -16.92 11.60 17.92
N TRP A 367 -15.61 11.67 18.17
CA TRP A 367 -14.64 12.00 17.12
C TRP A 367 -14.31 10.75 16.29
N LEU A 368 -15.30 10.30 15.52
CA LEU A 368 -15.22 9.19 14.58
C LEU A 368 -15.70 9.65 13.19
N SER A 369 -15.23 8.97 12.14
CA SER A 369 -15.74 9.10 10.77
C SER A 369 -17.23 8.79 10.73
N GLY A 370 -17.92 9.39 9.77
CA GLY A 370 -19.34 9.19 9.52
C GLY A 370 -19.57 8.41 8.22
N ASP A 371 -20.84 8.24 7.87
CA ASP A 371 -21.26 7.56 6.64
C ASP A 371 -20.92 8.35 5.36
N GLY A 372 -20.55 9.64 5.48
CA GLY A 372 -20.02 10.45 4.38
C GLY A 372 -18.55 10.19 4.06
N GLY A 373 -17.89 9.27 4.77
CA GLY A 373 -16.48 8.97 4.60
C GLY A 373 -15.61 9.53 5.73
N ARG A 374 -14.31 9.69 5.44
CA ARG A 374 -13.30 10.12 6.41
C ARG A 374 -13.57 11.53 6.94
N THR A 375 -13.46 11.71 8.26
CA THR A 375 -13.70 13.00 8.94
C THR A 375 -13.00 14.18 8.24
N THR A 376 -13.79 15.11 7.74
CA THR A 376 -13.33 16.31 7.02
C THR A 376 -13.91 17.55 7.68
N ALA A 377 -13.05 18.43 8.20
CA ALA A 377 -13.50 19.62 8.91
C ALA A 377 -14.41 20.50 8.03
N GLY A 378 -15.55 20.91 8.56
CA GLY A 378 -16.58 21.66 7.84
C GLY A 378 -17.64 20.79 7.15
N ASP A 379 -17.40 19.48 6.96
CA ASP A 379 -18.39 18.56 6.39
C ASP A 379 -19.04 17.69 7.49
N PRO A 380 -20.29 17.98 7.90
CA PRO A 380 -20.96 17.22 8.97
C PRO A 380 -21.27 15.77 8.61
N THR A 381 -21.32 15.41 7.32
CA THR A 381 -21.67 14.05 6.86
C THR A 381 -20.53 13.05 7.12
N THR A 382 -19.30 13.55 7.18
CA THR A 382 -18.09 12.76 7.42
C THR A 382 -17.79 12.51 8.90
N PHE A 383 -18.65 12.97 9.82
CA PHE A 383 -18.51 12.71 11.26
C PHE A 383 -19.68 11.87 11.78
N ALA A 384 -19.40 10.86 12.59
CA ALA A 384 -20.45 10.10 13.28
C ALA A 384 -21.19 10.95 14.32
N SER A 385 -22.43 10.60 14.57
CA SER A 385 -23.24 11.12 15.68
C SER A 385 -23.84 9.94 16.45
N VAL A 386 -24.27 10.20 17.68
CA VAL A 386 -25.13 9.26 18.41
C VAL A 386 -26.52 9.22 17.76
N THR A 387 -27.33 8.19 18.05
CA THR A 387 -28.70 8.12 17.51
C THR A 387 -29.59 9.21 18.10
N GLU A 388 -30.73 9.51 17.45
CA GLU A 388 -31.67 10.50 17.99
C GLU A 388 -32.22 10.08 19.35
N LEU A 389 -32.51 8.79 19.54
CA LEU A 389 -32.92 8.27 20.85
C LEU A 389 -31.84 8.44 21.93
N GLN A 390 -30.57 8.17 21.61
CA GLN A 390 -29.46 8.41 22.55
C GLN A 390 -29.36 9.90 22.91
N TYR A 391 -29.50 10.79 21.92
CA TYR A 391 -29.44 12.23 22.13
C TYR A 391 -30.61 12.75 22.98
N ASP A 392 -31.85 12.30 22.71
CA ASP A 392 -33.02 12.70 23.49
C ASP A 392 -32.92 12.29 24.96
N ARG A 393 -32.39 11.09 25.23
CA ARG A 393 -32.10 10.62 26.59
C ARG A 393 -31.06 11.51 27.27
N LEU A 394 -30.02 11.92 26.55
CA LEU A 394 -29.03 12.87 27.06
C LEU A 394 -29.65 14.25 27.34
N VAL A 395 -30.59 14.73 26.52
CA VAL A 395 -31.29 16.00 26.77
C VAL A 395 -32.04 15.94 28.11
N LYS A 396 -32.83 14.90 28.36
CA LYS A 396 -33.51 14.71 29.65
C LYS A 396 -32.52 14.60 30.82
N TRP A 397 -31.47 13.80 30.67
CA TRP A 397 -30.41 13.66 31.67
C TRP A 397 -29.74 15.00 31.99
N SER A 398 -29.42 15.81 30.98
CA SER A 398 -28.78 17.12 31.16
C SER A 398 -29.61 18.09 31.99
N LYS A 399 -30.94 17.91 31.98
CA LYS A 399 -31.92 18.69 32.76
C LYS A 399 -32.25 18.10 34.13
N GLY A 400 -31.56 17.03 34.56
CA GLY A 400 -31.87 16.33 35.82
C GLY A 400 -33.12 15.44 35.77
N GLN A 401 -33.66 15.18 34.57
CA GLN A 401 -34.90 14.41 34.38
C GLN A 401 -34.60 12.92 34.18
N PHE A 402 -33.96 12.28 35.16
CA PHE A 402 -33.60 10.87 35.12
C PHE A 402 -33.66 10.22 36.52
N THR A 403 -33.69 8.89 36.55
CA THR A 403 -33.64 8.08 37.78
C THR A 403 -32.32 7.34 37.92
N LYS A 404 -31.94 7.01 39.16
CA LYS A 404 -30.71 6.27 39.48
C LYS A 404 -31.00 4.87 40.04
N THR A 405 -32.08 4.23 39.57
CA THR A 405 -32.44 2.86 39.99
C THR A 405 -31.32 1.89 39.58
N PRO A 406 -30.64 1.22 40.52
CA PRO A 406 -29.58 0.28 40.20
C PRO A 406 -30.09 -0.91 39.39
N ILE A 407 -29.31 -1.34 38.40
CA ILE A 407 -29.61 -2.54 37.61
C ILE A 407 -28.76 -3.68 38.14
N LYS A 408 -29.39 -4.83 38.37
CA LYS A 408 -28.67 -6.03 38.79
C LYS A 408 -27.79 -6.51 37.64
N GLN A 409 -26.48 -6.53 37.87
CA GLN A 409 -25.48 -7.06 36.95
C GLN A 409 -25.33 -8.56 37.20
N TYR A 410 -25.26 -9.33 36.10
CA TYR A 410 -25.06 -10.77 36.14
C TYR A 410 -23.72 -11.12 35.50
N LYS A 411 -23.12 -12.23 35.91
CA LYS A 411 -21.92 -12.81 35.27
C LYS A 411 -22.19 -14.16 34.61
N LYS A 412 -23.28 -14.82 35.00
CA LYS A 412 -23.72 -16.09 34.42
C LYS A 412 -25.12 -15.92 33.88
N PHE A 413 -25.34 -16.48 32.69
CA PHE A 413 -26.63 -16.42 32.02
C PHE A 413 -27.77 -17.05 32.84
N ASP A 414 -27.49 -18.20 33.46
CA ASP A 414 -28.49 -18.95 34.23
C ASP A 414 -28.95 -18.23 35.51
N ASP A 415 -28.22 -17.20 35.96
CA ASP A 415 -28.60 -16.38 37.12
C ASP A 415 -29.64 -15.30 36.76
N ILE A 416 -29.83 -15.02 35.47
CA ILE A 416 -30.83 -14.07 34.96
C ILE A 416 -32.23 -14.70 35.12
N PRO A 417 -33.23 -13.98 35.66
CA PRO A 417 -34.61 -14.47 35.74
C PRO A 417 -35.10 -14.96 34.38
N ILE A 418 -35.75 -16.12 34.33
CA ILE A 418 -36.17 -16.76 33.07
C ILE A 418 -37.06 -15.86 32.21
N THR A 419 -37.80 -14.94 32.83
CA THR A 419 -38.64 -13.94 32.14
C THR A 419 -37.84 -12.86 31.43
N GLU A 420 -36.61 -12.59 31.88
CA GLU A 420 -35.70 -11.56 31.33
C GLU A 420 -34.67 -12.14 30.35
N GLN A 421 -34.40 -13.44 30.44
CA GLN A 421 -33.43 -14.15 29.60
C GLN A 421 -33.57 -13.89 28.09
N PRO A 422 -34.77 -13.88 27.47
CA PRO A 422 -34.90 -13.61 26.03
C PRO A 422 -34.42 -12.21 25.62
N ALA A 423 -34.74 -11.19 26.41
CA ALA A 423 -34.30 -9.82 26.17
C ALA A 423 -32.79 -9.68 26.43
N ALA A 424 -32.28 -10.34 27.48
CA ALA A 424 -30.86 -10.36 27.78
C ALA A 424 -30.02 -10.96 26.65
N LEU A 425 -30.45 -12.09 26.05
CA LEU A 425 -29.77 -12.68 24.90
C LEU A 425 -29.73 -11.74 23.70
N THR A 426 -30.86 -11.11 23.40
CA THR A 426 -30.98 -10.14 22.29
C THR A 426 -30.01 -8.98 22.49
N LYS A 427 -29.99 -8.38 23.69
CA LYS A 427 -29.12 -7.26 24.01
C LYS A 427 -27.64 -7.66 24.00
N ALA A 428 -27.27 -8.77 24.63
CA ALA A 428 -25.89 -9.25 24.70
C ALA A 428 -25.29 -9.52 23.31
N ALA A 429 -26.09 -10.09 22.40
CA ALA A 429 -25.67 -10.35 21.03
C ALA A 429 -25.46 -9.05 20.23
N LEU A 430 -26.36 -8.07 20.36
CA LEU A 430 -26.38 -6.85 19.55
C LEU A 430 -25.53 -5.71 20.10
N GLU A 431 -25.29 -5.63 21.40
CA GLU A 431 -24.49 -4.52 21.95
C GLU A 431 -22.99 -4.69 21.71
N ALA A 432 -22.54 -5.92 21.44
CA ALA A 432 -21.16 -6.28 21.15
C ALA A 432 -20.71 -5.93 19.71
N THR A 433 -21.59 -5.37 18.89
CA THR A 433 -21.36 -5.04 17.48
C THR A 433 -21.28 -3.53 17.24
N ILE A 434 -20.96 -3.15 16.01
CA ILE A 434 -20.91 -1.76 15.58
C ILE A 434 -22.24 -1.37 14.94
N GLY A 435 -22.86 -0.30 15.45
CA GLY A 435 -24.05 0.29 14.85
C GLY A 435 -23.77 1.57 14.06
N ALA A 436 -22.70 2.31 14.37
CA ALA A 436 -22.28 3.46 13.59
C ALA A 436 -20.76 3.73 13.73
N PRO A 437 -20.11 4.29 12.69
CA PRO A 437 -20.63 4.53 11.34
C PRO A 437 -20.80 3.23 10.54
N LEU A 438 -21.46 3.28 9.38
CA LEU A 438 -21.76 2.14 8.50
C LEU A 438 -21.24 2.40 7.07
N TYR A 439 -19.91 2.61 6.92
CA TYR A 439 -19.22 2.87 5.65
C TYR A 439 -18.05 1.88 5.38
N PRO A 440 -18.29 0.69 4.81
CA PRO A 440 -19.59 0.04 4.73
C PRO A 440 -20.05 -0.46 6.10
N GLY A 441 -19.18 -0.70 7.08
CA GLY A 441 -19.51 -1.29 8.38
C GLY A 441 -18.69 -2.56 8.65
N ILE A 442 -18.90 -3.22 9.81
CA ILE A 442 -18.21 -4.49 10.15
C ILE A 442 -19.16 -5.69 10.09
N GLU A 443 -20.19 -5.71 10.92
CA GLU A 443 -21.15 -6.82 10.95
C GLU A 443 -22.29 -6.69 9.95
N MET A 444 -22.78 -5.46 9.78
CA MET A 444 -23.81 -5.07 8.82
C MET A 444 -23.41 -3.74 8.19
N SER A 445 -24.07 -3.38 7.10
CA SER A 445 -23.89 -2.07 6.46
C SER A 445 -25.02 -1.10 6.78
N TRP A 446 -25.12 0.00 6.02
CA TRP A 446 -26.14 1.04 6.16
C TRP A 446 -27.57 0.48 6.07
N ASN A 447 -27.75 -0.71 5.52
CA ASN A 447 -29.00 -1.46 5.57
C ASN A 447 -29.48 -1.75 7.02
N ALA A 448 -28.61 -1.70 8.01
CA ALA A 448 -28.98 -1.78 9.42
C ALA A 448 -29.83 -0.60 9.92
N GLU A 449 -29.84 0.53 9.21
CA GLU A 449 -30.62 1.71 9.59
C GLU A 449 -32.00 1.78 8.93
N LEU A 450 -32.29 0.88 8.00
CA LEU A 450 -33.52 0.90 7.21
C LEU A 450 -34.67 0.23 7.95
N ASP A 451 -35.82 0.89 7.95
CA ASP A 451 -37.07 0.37 8.52
C ASP A 451 -37.47 -0.96 7.86
N GLU A 452 -37.27 -1.08 6.54
CA GLU A 452 -37.64 -2.26 5.75
C GLU A 452 -36.83 -3.51 6.10
N THR A 453 -35.63 -3.33 6.69
CA THR A 453 -34.80 -4.45 7.17
C THR A 453 -35.47 -5.19 8.32
N TYR A 454 -36.36 -4.53 9.07
CA TYR A 454 -36.94 -5.06 10.30
C TYR A 454 -38.45 -5.24 10.21
N GLN A 455 -38.96 -6.17 11.03
CA GLN A 455 -40.38 -6.33 11.27
C GLN A 455 -40.79 -5.41 12.43
N LEU A 456 -41.35 -4.23 12.13
CA LEU A 456 -41.58 -3.18 13.13
C LEU A 456 -42.65 -3.47 14.19
N ASP A 457 -43.43 -4.54 14.04
CA ASP A 457 -44.39 -5.03 15.05
C ASP A 457 -43.76 -6.05 16.03
N THR A 458 -42.56 -6.53 15.70
CA THR A 458 -41.88 -7.60 16.44
C THR A 458 -40.44 -7.16 16.74
N PRO A 459 -40.14 -6.77 17.99
CA PRO A 459 -38.85 -6.19 18.35
C PRO A 459 -37.65 -7.06 17.92
N PHE A 460 -36.63 -6.36 17.42
CA PHE A 460 -35.34 -6.87 16.95
C PHE A 460 -35.40 -8.00 15.90
N THR A 461 -36.52 -8.15 15.18
CA THR A 461 -36.70 -9.22 14.20
C THR A 461 -36.47 -8.72 12.78
N VAL A 462 -35.72 -9.48 11.97
CA VAL A 462 -35.47 -9.18 10.55
C VAL A 462 -36.73 -9.48 9.72
N ASN A 463 -37.03 -8.59 8.78
CA ASN A 463 -38.16 -8.76 7.86
C ASN A 463 -37.97 -10.01 6.97
N LEU A 464 -39.04 -10.80 6.77
CA LEU A 464 -39.00 -12.03 5.98
C LEU A 464 -38.72 -11.78 4.49
N ASN A 465 -38.89 -10.56 3.99
CA ASN A 465 -38.54 -10.17 2.63
C ASN A 465 -37.02 -10.04 2.41
N VAL A 466 -36.22 -9.97 3.49
CA VAL A 466 -34.76 -9.90 3.42
C VAL A 466 -34.19 -11.31 3.23
N GLN A 467 -33.70 -11.63 2.03
CA GLN A 467 -33.22 -12.97 1.68
C GLN A 467 -31.90 -13.29 2.37
N ALA A 468 -31.55 -14.57 2.53
CA ALA A 468 -30.26 -14.97 3.07
C ALA A 468 -29.09 -14.36 2.25
N GLY A 469 -28.07 -13.85 2.93
CA GLY A 469 -26.94 -13.13 2.33
C GLY A 469 -27.16 -11.62 2.12
N ASP A 470 -28.40 -11.12 2.28
CA ASP A 470 -28.71 -9.70 2.03
C ASP A 470 -28.19 -8.76 3.11
N LEU A 471 -27.89 -9.25 4.32
CA LEU A 471 -27.42 -8.38 5.40
C LEU A 471 -25.94 -8.01 5.24
N THR A 472 -25.15 -8.89 4.63
CA THR A 472 -23.69 -8.78 4.52
C THR A 472 -23.19 -8.46 3.10
N ARG A 473 -24.04 -8.53 2.06
CA ARG A 473 -23.64 -8.34 0.65
C ARG A 473 -22.97 -7.00 0.34
N PHE A 474 -23.29 -5.97 1.11
CA PHE A 474 -22.78 -4.60 0.99
C PHE A 474 -21.36 -4.42 1.52
N LEU A 475 -20.88 -5.35 2.35
CA LEU A 475 -19.57 -5.25 2.99
C LEU A 475 -18.44 -5.50 1.98
N SER A 476 -17.22 -5.12 2.39
CA SER A 476 -15.99 -5.31 1.62
C SER A 476 -15.76 -6.78 1.23
N LEU A 477 -15.16 -6.96 0.04
CA LEU A 477 -14.76 -8.24 -0.53
C LEU A 477 -13.30 -8.15 -1.04
N PRO A 478 -12.34 -8.80 -0.34
CA PRO A 478 -12.53 -9.55 0.91
C PRO A 478 -12.62 -8.63 2.14
N TRP A 479 -13.31 -9.07 3.20
CA TRP A 479 -13.47 -8.26 4.42
C TRP A 479 -12.15 -7.76 5.03
N GLN A 480 -11.05 -8.52 4.90
CA GLN A 480 -9.73 -8.14 5.41
C GLN A 480 -9.17 -6.87 4.76
N SER A 481 -9.60 -6.54 3.54
CA SER A 481 -9.15 -5.35 2.82
C SER A 481 -9.58 -4.10 3.58
N ASP A 482 -10.89 -3.94 3.75
CA ASP A 482 -11.47 -2.85 4.54
C ASP A 482 -11.00 -2.91 5.99
N PHE A 483 -10.95 -4.10 6.60
CA PHE A 483 -10.51 -4.25 7.99
C PHE A 483 -9.10 -3.67 8.26
N TYR A 484 -8.20 -3.67 7.28
CA TYR A 484 -6.94 -2.94 7.39
C TYR A 484 -7.15 -1.42 7.35
N MET A 485 -7.94 -0.93 6.39
CA MET A 485 -8.24 0.48 6.13
C MET A 485 -9.05 1.17 7.24
N CYS A 486 -9.76 0.40 8.07
CA CYS A 486 -10.55 0.81 9.24
C CYS A 486 -9.75 1.45 10.39
N ARG A 487 -8.71 2.25 10.10
CA ARG A 487 -7.80 2.84 11.08
C ARG A 487 -8.20 4.25 11.52
N SER A 488 -7.72 4.64 12.71
CA SER A 488 -7.77 6.00 13.30
C SER A 488 -9.14 6.53 13.74
N TYR A 489 -10.13 6.56 12.83
CA TYR A 489 -11.40 7.25 13.07
C TYR A 489 -12.64 6.36 12.89
N TRP A 490 -12.46 5.09 12.54
CA TRP A 490 -13.56 4.20 12.19
C TRP A 490 -14.04 3.37 13.38
N TRP A 491 -13.53 2.14 13.54
CA TRP A 491 -14.13 1.15 14.43
C TRP A 491 -13.17 0.52 15.44
N PRO A 492 -12.57 1.32 16.34
CA PRO A 492 -11.55 0.85 17.28
C PRO A 492 -12.01 -0.27 18.23
N SER A 493 -13.33 -0.40 18.48
CA SER A 493 -13.90 -1.45 19.34
C SER A 493 -13.96 -2.86 18.70
N ALA A 494 -13.79 -2.98 17.38
CA ALA A 494 -13.67 -4.26 16.70
C ALA A 494 -12.26 -4.48 16.16
N ARG A 495 -11.67 -3.42 15.59
CA ARG A 495 -10.32 -3.36 15.03
C ARG A 495 -9.52 -2.30 15.79
N PRO A 496 -8.66 -2.67 16.75
CA PRO A 496 -7.85 -1.71 17.50
C PRO A 496 -6.90 -0.90 16.61
N ASP A 497 -6.61 0.34 16.99
CA ASP A 497 -5.63 1.21 16.34
C ASP A 497 -4.31 1.24 17.09
N THR A 498 -4.36 1.68 18.35
CA THR A 498 -3.18 1.85 19.20
C THR A 498 -3.40 1.15 20.52
N ILE A 499 -2.46 0.31 20.93
CA ILE A 499 -2.65 -0.63 22.03
C ILE A 499 -1.50 -0.56 23.03
N VAL A 500 -1.69 -1.14 24.22
CA VAL A 500 -0.62 -1.42 25.18
C VAL A 500 -0.23 -2.89 25.06
N THR A 501 1.07 -3.17 24.99
CA THR A 501 1.56 -4.55 24.91
C THR A 501 1.56 -5.22 26.29
N GLU A 502 1.39 -6.53 26.33
CA GLU A 502 1.55 -7.33 27.55
C GLU A 502 2.93 -7.11 28.22
N GLU A 503 3.98 -6.88 27.42
CA GLU A 503 5.34 -6.59 27.94
C GLU A 503 5.39 -5.27 28.71
N VAL A 504 4.86 -4.19 28.14
CA VAL A 504 4.77 -2.88 28.81
C VAL A 504 3.95 -3.01 30.09
N TYR A 505 2.81 -3.71 30.04
CA TYR A 505 2.00 -3.96 31.23
C TYR A 505 2.77 -4.66 32.34
N LYS A 506 3.51 -5.74 32.02
CA LYS A 506 4.31 -6.47 33.01
C LYS A 506 5.37 -5.58 33.64
N ILE A 507 6.11 -4.80 32.85
CA ILE A 507 7.14 -3.89 33.34
C ILE A 507 6.52 -2.85 34.28
N VAL A 508 5.46 -2.17 33.86
CA VAL A 508 4.81 -1.13 34.65
C VAL A 508 4.17 -1.68 35.92
N SER A 509 3.49 -2.82 35.84
CA SER A 509 2.81 -3.45 36.99
C SER A 509 3.78 -3.83 38.12
N GLN A 510 5.05 -4.08 37.79
CA GLN A 510 6.09 -4.39 38.76
C GLN A 510 6.76 -3.13 39.34
N SER A 511 6.66 -1.98 38.65
CA SER A 511 7.38 -0.77 39.00
C SER A 511 6.54 0.29 39.73
N VAL A 512 5.21 0.14 39.78
CA VAL A 512 4.31 1.14 40.39
C VAL A 512 3.25 0.49 41.29
N ALA A 513 2.67 1.28 42.21
CA ALA A 513 1.58 0.81 43.05
C ALA A 513 0.37 0.37 42.20
N PRO A 514 -0.38 -0.69 42.57
CA PRO A 514 -1.45 -1.25 41.74
C PRO A 514 -2.52 -0.24 41.28
N ALA A 515 -2.88 0.72 42.12
CA ALA A 515 -3.84 1.78 41.79
C ALA A 515 -3.35 2.78 40.71
N ASN A 516 -2.04 2.84 40.46
CA ASN A 516 -1.41 3.77 39.53
C ASN A 516 -1.02 3.14 38.19
N ILE A 517 -1.27 1.84 38.00
CA ILE A 517 -0.83 1.11 36.79
C ILE A 517 -1.44 1.75 35.54
N ALA A 518 -2.77 1.96 35.49
CA ALA A 518 -3.46 2.50 34.32
C ALA A 518 -2.86 3.84 33.86
N LYS A 519 -2.59 4.75 34.80
CA LYS A 519 -1.99 6.08 34.56
C LYS A 519 -0.55 6.03 34.05
N LYS A 520 0.13 4.89 34.17
CA LYS A 520 1.53 4.71 33.77
C LYS A 520 1.70 3.94 32.47
N LEU A 521 0.62 3.39 31.91
CA LEU A 521 0.61 2.73 30.60
C LEU A 521 0.47 3.75 29.45
N ASN A 522 1.45 4.64 29.33
CA ASN A 522 1.46 5.67 28.29
C ASN A 522 2.12 5.21 26.99
N ASP A 523 3.00 4.21 27.05
CA ASP A 523 3.68 3.66 25.88
C ASP A 523 2.71 2.78 25.09
N ARG A 524 2.32 3.26 23.91
CA ARG A 524 1.39 2.57 23.00
C ARG A 524 2.02 2.36 21.64
N VAL A 525 1.61 1.27 20.98
CA VAL A 525 2.09 0.90 19.64
C VAL A 525 0.91 0.64 18.70
N PRO A 526 1.09 0.77 17.38
CA PRO A 526 0.08 0.36 16.41
C PRO A 526 -0.27 -1.12 16.56
N TRP A 527 -1.56 -1.46 16.50
CA TRP A 527 -2.03 -2.83 16.60
C TRP A 527 -1.65 -3.65 15.35
N GLU A 528 -1.80 -3.05 14.17
CA GLU A 528 -1.46 -3.66 12.88
C GLU A 528 0.04 -3.71 12.57
N ARG A 529 0.90 -3.31 13.51
CA ARG A 529 2.35 -3.27 13.32
C ARG A 529 2.85 -4.57 12.68
N GLY A 530 3.89 -4.47 11.87
CA GLY A 530 4.46 -5.63 11.18
C GLY A 530 3.70 -6.08 9.93
N LEU A 531 2.55 -5.50 9.58
CA LEU A 531 2.04 -5.52 8.19
C LEU A 531 2.69 -4.37 7.39
N HIS A 532 2.71 -4.47 6.06
CA HIS A 532 3.07 -3.35 5.19
C HIS A 532 2.16 -2.12 5.48
N GLN A 533 2.60 -0.93 5.05
CA GLN A 533 1.74 0.25 5.01
C GLN A 533 1.37 0.59 3.58
N ASN A 534 0.12 1.02 3.37
CA ASN A 534 -0.27 1.67 2.12
C ASN A 534 0.17 3.14 2.19
N TYR A 535 0.83 3.64 1.15
CA TYR A 535 1.25 5.03 1.04
C TYR A 535 0.23 5.84 0.24
N THR A 536 -0.17 6.96 0.86
CA THR A 536 -1.04 8.08 0.42
C THR A 536 -2.22 7.79 -0.54
N ASP A 537 -3.35 8.42 -0.23
CA ASP A 537 -4.59 8.45 -1.05
C ASP A 537 -4.38 9.13 -2.44
N GLU A 538 -3.14 9.42 -2.85
CA GLU A 538 -2.77 10.24 -4.03
C GLU A 538 -2.50 9.43 -5.31
N TYR A 539 -2.36 8.10 -5.25
CA TYR A 539 -2.10 7.26 -6.43
C TYR A 539 -3.04 6.03 -6.47
N SER A 540 -4.14 6.13 -7.24
CA SER A 540 -5.17 5.08 -7.36
C SER A 540 -4.72 3.78 -8.02
N ASP A 541 -3.52 3.75 -8.61
CA ASP A 541 -3.05 2.64 -9.45
C ASP A 541 -2.01 1.75 -8.74
N GLN A 542 -1.73 2.00 -7.46
CA GLN A 542 -0.75 1.24 -6.68
C GLN A 542 -1.40 0.05 -5.96
N PRO A 543 -0.68 -1.10 -5.85
CA PRO A 543 -1.13 -2.22 -5.03
C PRO A 543 -1.31 -1.86 -3.55
N LEU A 544 -2.41 -2.32 -2.95
CA LEU A 544 -2.68 -2.23 -1.51
C LEU A 544 -2.01 -3.39 -0.77
N PHE A 545 -0.71 -3.25 -0.55
CA PHE A 545 0.14 -4.26 0.09
C PHE A 545 -0.39 -4.67 1.46
N ALA A 546 -0.80 -3.69 2.26
CA ALA A 546 -1.22 -3.94 3.62
C ALA A 546 -2.57 -4.66 3.73
N ASN A 547 -3.48 -4.38 2.80
CA ASN A 547 -4.76 -5.08 2.66
C ASN A 547 -4.50 -6.56 2.32
N THR A 548 -3.55 -6.79 1.40
CA THR A 548 -3.13 -8.14 1.00
C THR A 548 -2.49 -8.89 2.16
N ASP A 549 -1.65 -8.22 2.95
CA ASP A 549 -1.09 -8.77 4.17
C ASP A 549 -2.15 -9.09 5.22
N MET A 550 -3.15 -8.24 5.40
CA MET A 550 -4.25 -8.50 6.31
C MET A 550 -5.02 -9.76 5.86
N ALA A 551 -5.29 -9.91 4.57
CA ALA A 551 -5.90 -11.13 4.02
C ALA A 551 -5.10 -12.40 4.36
N LYS A 552 -3.76 -12.31 4.33
CA LYS A 552 -2.84 -13.41 4.64
C LYS A 552 -2.65 -13.66 6.15
N ASN A 553 -2.57 -12.59 6.95
CA ASN A 553 -1.95 -12.62 8.27
C ASN A 553 -2.85 -12.12 9.42
N TRP A 554 -4.13 -11.80 9.19
CA TRP A 554 -5.05 -11.31 10.23
C TRP A 554 -5.02 -12.16 11.52
N HIS A 555 -4.91 -13.48 11.38
CA HIS A 555 -4.90 -14.44 12.48
C HIS A 555 -3.66 -14.35 13.38
N LYS A 556 -2.59 -13.65 12.94
CA LYS A 556 -1.36 -13.45 13.69
C LYS A 556 -1.44 -12.24 14.64
N LEU A 557 -2.35 -11.30 14.40
CA LEU A 557 -2.53 -10.11 15.24
C LEU A 557 -3.04 -10.47 16.63
N GLY A 558 -2.74 -9.63 17.63
CA GLY A 558 -3.07 -9.90 19.03
C GLY A 558 -4.50 -9.52 19.43
N PHE A 559 -5.03 -10.17 20.46
CA PHE A 559 -6.32 -9.84 21.06
C PHE A 559 -6.14 -8.92 22.27
N ILE A 560 -7.03 -7.94 22.40
CA ILE A 560 -7.07 -6.99 23.51
C ILE A 560 -7.94 -7.58 24.60
N VAL A 561 -7.34 -7.79 25.75
CA VAL A 561 -7.96 -8.46 26.90
C VAL A 561 -7.81 -7.63 28.15
N GLN A 562 -8.82 -7.74 29.01
CA GLN A 562 -8.80 -7.06 30.28
C GLN A 562 -7.74 -7.69 31.21
N ARG A 563 -7.07 -6.84 31.99
CA ARG A 563 -6.14 -7.22 33.05
C ARG A 563 -6.64 -6.76 34.41
N PRO A 564 -6.16 -7.37 35.51
CA PRO A 564 -6.47 -6.89 36.84
C PRO A 564 -6.19 -5.40 36.96
N SER A 565 -7.21 -4.65 37.42
CA SER A 565 -7.11 -3.25 37.76
C SER A 565 -7.56 -3.05 39.20
N PHE A 566 -6.87 -2.16 39.89
CA PHE A 566 -7.14 -1.78 41.28
C PHE A 566 -7.50 -0.28 41.41
N GLY A 567 -7.54 0.42 40.27
CA GLY A 567 -8.10 1.76 40.17
C GLY A 567 -9.54 1.72 39.62
N PRO A 568 -10.17 2.89 39.44
CA PRO A 568 -11.56 2.96 38.97
C PRO A 568 -11.73 2.50 37.51
N GLU A 569 -10.67 2.58 36.70
CA GLU A 569 -10.71 2.19 35.29
C GLU A 569 -10.26 0.75 35.07
N PRO A 570 -10.87 0.01 34.14
CA PRO A 570 -10.32 -1.26 33.67
C PRO A 570 -9.03 -1.03 32.86
N ILE A 571 -8.14 -2.03 32.86
CA ILE A 571 -6.90 -2.03 32.05
C ILE A 571 -7.05 -3.06 30.94
N PHE A 572 -6.66 -2.70 29.72
CA PHE A 572 -6.70 -3.58 28.55
C PHE A 572 -5.34 -3.64 27.86
N VAL A 573 -4.92 -4.86 27.47
CA VAL A 573 -3.59 -5.13 26.90
C VAL A 573 -3.67 -6.12 25.75
N GLU A 574 -2.75 -6.02 24.79
CA GLU A 574 -2.63 -6.96 23.68
C GLU A 574 -1.92 -8.25 24.12
N THR A 575 -2.50 -9.39 23.71
CA THR A 575 -2.00 -10.73 24.00
C THR A 575 -2.07 -11.65 22.79
N GLN A 576 -1.39 -12.80 22.90
CA GLN A 576 -1.45 -13.89 21.91
C GLN A 576 -1.10 -13.44 20.48
N ARG A 577 -0.32 -12.36 20.34
CA ARG A 577 0.25 -11.93 19.05
C ARG A 577 1.34 -12.91 18.60
N SER A 578 1.37 -13.18 17.30
CA SER A 578 2.39 -14.01 16.62
C SER A 578 3.21 -13.15 15.66
N GLU A 579 4.42 -13.59 15.31
CA GLU A 579 5.26 -12.90 14.31
C GLU A 579 4.60 -12.92 12.92
N VAL A 580 4.35 -11.73 12.36
CA VAL A 580 3.68 -11.55 11.05
C VAL A 580 4.58 -11.99 9.90
N HIS A 581 5.84 -11.57 9.91
CA HIS A 581 6.89 -12.02 8.99
C HIS A 581 7.95 -12.79 9.77
N SER A 582 8.46 -13.88 9.19
CA SER A 582 9.64 -14.55 9.75
C SER A 582 10.79 -13.56 9.74
N ARG A 583 11.41 -13.30 10.90
CA ARG A 583 12.73 -12.66 10.92
C ARG A 583 13.61 -13.42 9.95
N VAL A 584 13.99 -12.79 8.84
CA VAL A 584 15.10 -13.34 8.06
C VAL A 584 16.26 -13.36 9.04
N LYS A 585 16.72 -14.56 9.41
CA LYS A 585 18.00 -14.67 10.09
C LYS A 585 18.97 -13.87 9.23
N ASP A 586 19.70 -12.92 9.80
CA ASP A 586 20.78 -12.15 9.12
C ASP A 586 21.85 -13.04 8.43
N THR A 587 21.69 -14.35 8.50
CA THR A 587 22.48 -15.39 7.89
C THR A 587 21.66 -16.12 6.82
N LEU A 588 21.84 -15.73 5.56
CA LEU A 588 21.76 -16.67 4.45
C LEU A 588 23.09 -17.44 4.34
N PRO A 589 23.05 -18.70 3.88
CA PRO A 589 24.16 -19.64 3.95
C PRO A 589 25.40 -19.12 3.24
N ALA A 590 26.57 -19.58 3.70
CA ALA A 590 27.93 -19.19 3.27
C ALA A 590 28.26 -19.34 1.76
N GLN A 591 27.27 -19.58 0.90
CA GLN A 591 27.45 -19.83 -0.53
C GLN A 591 27.30 -18.58 -1.41
N HIS A 592 26.73 -17.48 -0.91
CA HIS A 592 26.84 -16.17 -1.58
C HIS A 592 28.02 -15.38 -1.00
N THR A 593 29.23 -15.85 -1.29
CA THR A 593 30.38 -14.95 -1.29
C THR A 593 30.18 -14.03 -2.49
N PRO A 594 30.30 -12.69 -2.37
CA PRO A 594 30.35 -11.84 -3.56
C PRO A 594 31.40 -12.44 -4.46
N ALA A 595 31.03 -12.78 -5.70
CA ALA A 595 32.03 -13.01 -6.72
C ALA A 595 32.97 -11.81 -6.60
N LYS A 596 34.27 -12.07 -6.49
CA LYS A 596 35.27 -11.03 -6.71
C LYS A 596 35.09 -10.61 -8.17
N ASN A 597 34.08 -9.82 -8.46
CA ASN A 597 34.04 -8.98 -9.63
C ASN A 597 35.18 -8.02 -9.36
N GLY A 598 36.36 -8.43 -9.80
CA GLY A 598 37.55 -7.60 -9.71
C GLY A 598 37.20 -6.26 -10.33
N THR A 599 37.86 -5.23 -9.84
CA THR A 599 38.13 -4.03 -10.63
C THR A 599 38.79 -4.47 -11.94
N VAL A 600 37.98 -4.82 -12.95
CA VAL A 600 38.42 -5.08 -14.33
C VAL A 600 38.14 -3.83 -15.17
N GLY A 601 38.31 -2.64 -14.60
CA GLY A 601 38.61 -1.46 -15.41
C GLY A 601 40.11 -1.48 -15.64
N GLY A 602 40.55 -1.90 -16.83
CA GLY A 602 41.97 -1.78 -17.19
C GLY A 602 42.37 -0.31 -17.28
N PRO A 603 43.66 0.06 -17.12
CA PRO A 603 44.09 1.41 -17.48
C PRO A 603 43.77 1.61 -18.96
N LEU A 604 43.03 2.68 -19.28
CA LEU A 604 42.84 3.08 -20.66
C LEU A 604 44.21 3.56 -21.17
N ILE A 605 44.84 2.77 -22.04
CA ILE A 605 46.17 3.05 -22.60
C ILE A 605 45.97 3.59 -24.00
N LEU A 606 46.56 4.75 -24.30
CA LEU A 606 46.58 5.26 -25.67
C LEU A 606 47.39 4.33 -26.58
N PRO A 607 46.89 4.05 -27.80
CA PRO A 607 47.69 3.38 -28.81
C PRO A 607 48.89 4.24 -29.21
N LYS A 608 50.04 3.60 -29.46
CA LYS A 608 51.20 4.29 -30.04
C LYS A 608 51.05 4.38 -31.57
N PRO A 609 51.40 5.50 -32.22
CA PRO A 609 51.60 5.59 -33.65
C PRO A 609 52.61 4.56 -34.14
N ASP A 610 52.49 4.18 -35.41
CA ASP A 610 53.32 3.14 -36.05
C ASP A 610 54.82 3.49 -36.06
N SER A 611 55.17 4.75 -35.80
CA SER A 611 56.53 5.20 -35.49
C SER A 611 56.50 6.28 -34.42
N GLY A 612 57.36 6.17 -33.39
CA GLY A 612 57.27 7.02 -32.18
C GLY A 612 57.30 8.52 -32.49
N ASN A 613 56.27 9.23 -32.02
CA ASN A 613 55.98 10.67 -32.21
C ASN A 613 55.74 11.11 -33.66
N ASN A 614 55.39 10.20 -34.57
CA ASN A 614 55.01 10.52 -35.95
C ASN A 614 53.48 10.49 -36.14
N PRO A 615 52.94 11.14 -37.19
CA PRO A 615 51.51 11.18 -37.47
C PRO A 615 50.88 9.78 -37.58
N ILE A 616 49.58 9.69 -37.30
CA ILE A 616 48.76 8.49 -37.52
C ILE A 616 48.79 8.18 -39.03
N THR A 617 49.41 7.05 -39.41
CA THR A 617 49.67 6.71 -40.82
C THR A 617 49.05 5.39 -41.28
N THR A 618 48.49 4.59 -40.37
CA THR A 618 47.75 3.37 -40.71
C THR A 618 46.30 3.44 -40.27
N LEU A 619 45.44 2.70 -40.99
CA LEU A 619 44.01 2.60 -40.69
C LEU A 619 43.72 1.95 -39.32
N GLU A 620 44.53 0.96 -38.93
CA GLU A 620 44.41 0.31 -37.62
C GLU A 620 44.75 1.29 -36.48
N SER A 621 45.84 2.06 -36.65
CA SER A 621 46.20 3.11 -35.69
C SER A 621 45.08 4.15 -35.58
N LEU A 622 44.56 4.66 -36.72
CA LEU A 622 43.46 5.62 -36.72
C LEU A 622 42.21 5.10 -35.98
N ARG A 623 41.77 3.87 -36.28
CA ARG A 623 40.61 3.24 -35.62
C ARG A 623 40.83 3.09 -34.12
N THR A 624 42.04 2.73 -33.69
CA THR A 624 42.35 2.59 -32.26
C THR A 624 42.35 3.94 -31.54
N HIS A 625 42.86 5.01 -32.18
CA HIS A 625 42.82 6.36 -31.62
C HIS A 625 41.38 6.87 -31.51
N LEU A 626 40.54 6.66 -32.54
CA LEU A 626 39.11 7.02 -32.49
C LEU A 626 38.33 6.23 -31.43
N GLN A 627 38.60 4.93 -31.25
CA GLN A 627 38.02 4.15 -30.16
C GLN A 627 38.49 4.65 -28.77
N THR A 628 39.73 5.14 -28.69
CA THR A 628 40.25 5.71 -27.45
C THR A 628 39.65 7.09 -27.18
N ALA A 629 39.41 7.90 -28.22
CA ALA A 629 38.68 9.16 -28.14
C ALA A 629 37.29 8.95 -27.54
N MET A 630 36.53 7.98 -28.05
CA MET A 630 35.25 7.61 -27.46
C MET A 630 35.36 7.26 -25.97
N ALA A 631 36.38 6.50 -25.58
CA ALA A 631 36.53 6.10 -24.19
C ALA A 631 37.02 7.24 -23.28
N ILE A 632 37.68 8.27 -23.84
CA ILE A 632 38.00 9.52 -23.15
C ILE A 632 36.71 10.31 -22.86
N GLU A 633 35.84 10.51 -23.84
CA GLU A 633 34.54 11.20 -23.62
C GLU A 633 33.65 10.40 -22.66
N LEU A 634 33.69 9.07 -22.73
CA LEU A 634 32.99 8.24 -21.75
C LEU A 634 33.53 8.43 -20.32
N ALA A 635 34.81 8.79 -20.14
CA ALA A 635 35.43 8.98 -18.84
C ALA A 635 35.15 10.38 -18.22
N THR A 636 34.70 11.36 -19.00
CA THR A 636 34.30 12.69 -18.51
C THR A 636 32.84 12.69 -18.03
N ILE A 637 31.95 11.93 -18.68
CA ILE A 637 30.52 11.90 -18.36
C ILE A 637 30.20 11.50 -16.89
N PRO A 638 30.68 10.36 -16.34
CA PRO A 638 30.43 10.01 -14.94
C PRO A 638 31.05 11.00 -13.94
N LEU A 639 32.19 11.60 -14.29
CA LEU A 639 32.87 12.61 -13.47
C LEU A 639 31.96 13.83 -13.26
N TYR A 640 31.37 14.35 -14.33
CA TYR A 640 30.47 15.50 -14.30
C TYR A 640 29.11 15.15 -13.66
N LEU A 641 28.53 14.00 -14.01
CA LEU A 641 27.27 13.51 -13.42
C LEU A 641 27.38 13.29 -11.91
N PHE A 642 28.49 12.73 -11.43
CA PHE A 642 28.69 12.50 -10.00
C PHE A 642 28.75 13.82 -9.21
N GLY A 643 29.47 14.81 -9.75
CA GLY A 643 29.49 16.17 -9.21
C GLY A 643 28.07 16.76 -9.17
N MET A 644 27.35 16.70 -10.28
CA MET A 644 25.97 17.19 -10.41
C MET A 644 25.01 16.54 -9.40
N TYR A 645 25.01 15.21 -9.29
CA TYR A 645 24.12 14.47 -8.38
C TYR A 645 24.34 14.83 -6.91
N SER A 646 25.55 15.26 -6.53
CA SER A 646 25.82 15.64 -5.15
C SER A 646 25.16 16.97 -4.72
N VAL A 647 24.68 17.80 -5.64
CA VAL A 647 24.06 19.11 -5.34
C VAL A 647 22.64 18.92 -4.78
N LYS A 648 22.33 19.56 -3.65
CA LYS A 648 21.01 19.48 -3.02
C LYS A 648 20.02 20.42 -3.69
N ILE A 649 18.82 19.90 -3.93
CA ILE A 649 17.66 20.70 -4.29
C ILE A 649 16.98 21.17 -2.99
N PRO A 650 16.64 22.46 -2.83
CA PRO A 650 15.93 22.93 -1.64
C PRO A 650 14.63 22.15 -1.42
N ALA A 651 14.35 21.77 -0.17
CA ALA A 651 13.26 20.87 0.17
C ALA A 651 11.91 21.30 -0.44
N GLN A 652 11.60 22.61 -0.46
CA GLN A 652 10.36 23.15 -1.02
C GLN A 652 10.18 22.94 -2.53
N TYR A 653 11.24 22.60 -3.27
CA TYR A 653 11.23 22.41 -4.72
C TYR A 653 11.49 20.97 -5.15
N THR A 654 11.60 20.03 -4.20
CA THR A 654 11.95 18.62 -4.47
C THR A 654 10.99 17.92 -5.43
N ASN A 655 9.73 18.40 -5.49
CA ASN A 655 8.66 17.87 -6.32
C ASN A 655 8.10 18.91 -7.32
N ASP A 656 8.73 20.08 -7.49
CA ASP A 656 8.29 21.09 -8.46
C ASP A 656 9.01 20.87 -9.80
N PRO A 657 8.34 20.35 -10.85
CA PRO A 657 8.96 20.10 -12.15
C PRO A 657 9.37 21.40 -12.88
N ARG A 658 8.98 22.58 -12.37
CA ARG A 658 9.33 23.88 -12.92
C ARG A 658 10.59 24.48 -12.28
N TYR A 659 11.11 23.86 -11.22
CA TYR A 659 12.31 24.35 -10.55
C TYR A 659 13.55 24.02 -11.38
N TRP A 660 14.26 25.09 -11.78
CA TRP A 660 15.52 25.01 -12.50
C TRP A 660 16.65 25.48 -11.60
N ASP A 661 17.58 24.58 -11.26
CA ASP A 661 18.83 24.94 -10.61
C ASP A 661 19.88 25.28 -11.69
N PRO A 662 20.42 26.51 -11.71
CA PRO A 662 21.34 26.94 -12.76
C PRO A 662 22.66 26.18 -12.79
N VAL A 663 23.10 25.60 -11.66
CA VAL A 663 24.34 24.81 -11.56
C VAL A 663 24.10 23.41 -12.12
N ILE A 664 23.02 22.76 -11.69
CA ILE A 664 22.61 21.44 -12.24
C ILE A 664 22.35 21.56 -13.73
N GLY A 665 21.69 22.64 -14.15
CA GLY A 665 21.40 22.95 -15.53
C GLY A 665 22.64 23.14 -16.40
N ALA A 666 23.62 23.90 -15.91
CA ALA A 666 24.89 24.11 -16.60
C ALA A 666 25.69 22.82 -16.77
N ILE A 667 25.87 22.03 -15.70
CA ILE A 667 26.62 20.77 -15.76
C ILE A 667 25.89 19.74 -16.63
N ARG A 668 24.55 19.70 -16.58
CA ARG A 668 23.75 18.82 -17.45
C ARG A 668 23.89 19.18 -18.93
N GLY A 669 24.03 20.46 -19.26
CA GLY A 669 24.32 20.93 -20.62
C GLY A 669 25.62 20.36 -21.14
N VAL A 670 26.71 20.53 -20.38
CA VAL A 670 28.03 19.97 -20.70
C VAL A 670 27.96 18.45 -20.87
N VAL A 671 27.30 17.72 -19.95
CA VAL A 671 27.14 16.25 -20.10
C VAL A 671 26.40 15.86 -21.39
N ALA A 672 25.45 16.68 -21.86
CA ALA A 672 24.77 16.42 -23.12
C ALA A 672 25.70 16.60 -24.32
N GLU A 673 26.59 17.59 -24.28
CA GLU A 673 27.62 17.85 -25.29
C GLU A 673 28.68 16.75 -25.30
N GLU A 674 29.14 16.28 -24.13
CA GLU A 674 30.05 15.11 -24.03
C GLU A 674 29.45 13.84 -24.64
N MET A 675 28.13 13.63 -24.45
CA MET A 675 27.41 12.51 -25.09
C MET A 675 27.31 12.70 -26.61
N LEU A 676 27.22 13.95 -27.11
CA LEU A 676 27.32 14.26 -28.52
C LEU A 676 28.74 13.95 -29.03
N HIS A 677 29.78 14.36 -28.31
CA HIS A 677 31.19 14.12 -28.68
C HIS A 677 31.50 12.63 -28.77
N LEU A 678 31.06 11.86 -27.78
CA LEU A 678 31.08 10.40 -27.81
C LEU A 678 30.43 9.83 -29.08
N SER A 679 29.27 10.38 -29.45
CA SER A 679 28.52 9.93 -30.64
C SER A 679 29.23 10.29 -31.95
N LEU A 680 29.85 11.47 -32.03
CA LEU A 680 30.58 11.98 -33.20
C LEU A 680 31.87 11.18 -33.41
N ALA A 681 32.66 10.95 -32.36
CA ALA A 681 33.84 10.10 -32.42
C ALA A 681 33.49 8.67 -32.89
N GLY A 682 32.36 8.11 -32.40
CA GLY A 682 31.85 6.82 -32.85
C GLY A 682 31.35 6.80 -34.29
N ASN A 683 30.71 7.89 -34.76
CA ASN A 683 30.33 8.03 -36.17
C ASN A 683 31.56 8.05 -37.09
N VAL A 684 32.60 8.79 -36.73
CA VAL A 684 33.87 8.82 -37.50
C VAL A 684 34.52 7.44 -37.50
N LEU A 685 34.58 6.76 -36.35
CA LEU A 685 35.11 5.40 -36.24
C LEU A 685 34.37 4.42 -37.14
N LEU A 686 33.04 4.46 -37.14
CA LEU A 686 32.22 3.60 -37.99
C LEU A 686 32.42 3.94 -39.47
N ALA A 687 32.49 5.22 -39.83
CA ALA A 687 32.65 5.68 -41.22
C ALA A 687 33.97 5.23 -41.84
N VAL A 688 35.04 5.07 -41.05
CA VAL A 688 36.32 4.51 -41.52
C VAL A 688 36.39 2.99 -41.38
N GLY A 689 35.25 2.30 -41.24
CA GLY A 689 35.11 0.85 -41.18
C GLY A 689 35.52 0.22 -39.84
N GLY A 690 35.58 1.00 -38.76
CA GLY A 690 35.75 0.52 -37.40
C GLY A 690 34.44 0.00 -36.78
N ASN A 691 34.54 -0.51 -35.56
CA ASN A 691 33.39 -1.01 -34.80
C ASN A 691 33.34 -0.31 -33.43
N PRO A 692 32.51 0.73 -33.26
CA PRO A 692 32.40 1.45 -32.00
C PRO A 692 32.02 0.53 -30.83
N LYS A 693 32.83 0.53 -29.77
CA LYS A 693 32.62 -0.26 -28.54
C LYS A 693 32.50 0.62 -27.31
N LEU A 694 31.55 0.31 -26.45
CA LEU A 694 31.34 0.98 -25.15
C LEU A 694 31.29 -0.03 -24.00
N TYR A 695 30.65 -1.18 -24.18
CA TYR A 695 30.61 -2.21 -23.15
C TYR A 695 31.79 -3.17 -23.27
N ASP A 696 32.93 -2.73 -22.73
CA ASP A 696 34.13 -3.55 -22.63
C ASP A 696 34.92 -3.13 -21.39
N PRO A 697 35.41 -4.07 -20.55
CA PRO A 697 36.24 -3.75 -19.39
C PRO A 697 37.51 -2.94 -19.72
N ARG A 698 37.94 -2.90 -20.99
CA ARG A 698 39.05 -2.08 -21.46
C ARG A 698 38.69 -0.62 -21.68
N TYR A 699 37.40 -0.30 -21.90
CA TYR A 699 36.94 1.04 -22.29
C TYR A 699 36.04 1.69 -21.24
N ILE A 700 35.41 0.91 -20.36
CA ILE A 700 34.63 1.44 -19.24
C ILE A 700 35.58 2.03 -18.18
N PRO A 701 35.39 3.30 -17.79
CA PRO A 701 36.26 3.97 -16.83
C PRO A 701 36.14 3.34 -15.43
N SER A 702 37.23 3.38 -14.66
CA SER A 702 37.25 3.00 -13.25
C SER A 702 37.95 4.08 -12.46
N TYR A 703 37.25 4.67 -11.48
CA TYR A 703 37.77 5.80 -10.71
C TYR A 703 38.34 5.36 -9.37
N PRO A 704 39.45 5.96 -8.90
CA PRO A 704 40.21 7.01 -9.57
C PRO A 704 41.06 6.47 -10.73
N MET A 705 41.16 7.22 -11.83
CA MET A 705 42.05 6.91 -12.98
C MET A 705 42.89 8.10 -13.41
N LEU A 706 43.96 7.82 -14.16
CA LEU A 706 44.67 8.84 -14.91
C LEU A 706 43.99 9.07 -16.26
N MET A 707 43.88 10.33 -16.65
CA MET A 707 43.47 10.66 -18.01
C MET A 707 44.54 10.14 -19.00
N PRO A 708 44.15 9.36 -20.01
CA PRO A 708 45.06 8.73 -20.97
C PRO A 708 45.88 9.77 -21.73
N GLY A 709 47.20 9.60 -21.84
CA GLY A 709 48.09 10.52 -22.58
C GLY A 709 48.24 11.95 -22.07
N ARG A 710 47.48 12.35 -21.05
CA ARG A 710 47.48 13.72 -20.57
C ARG A 710 48.81 14.05 -19.88
N VAL A 711 49.48 15.11 -20.36
CA VAL A 711 50.72 15.66 -19.78
C VAL A 711 50.56 17.16 -19.48
N PRO A 712 50.70 17.63 -18.22
CA PRO A 712 50.97 16.85 -17.01
C PRO A 712 49.84 15.88 -16.67
N LYS A 713 50.18 14.82 -15.91
CA LYS A 713 49.23 13.77 -15.52
C LYS A 713 48.02 14.35 -14.78
N LEU A 714 46.82 14.07 -15.28
CA LEU A 714 45.56 14.49 -14.68
C LEU A 714 44.83 13.29 -14.06
N TRP A 715 44.42 13.41 -12.79
CA TRP A 715 43.65 12.39 -12.09
C TRP A 715 42.15 12.69 -12.19
N LEU A 716 41.38 11.74 -12.71
CA LEU A 716 39.94 11.77 -12.74
C LEU A 716 39.39 11.02 -11.52
N GLN A 717 38.54 11.68 -10.72
CA GLN A 717 38.04 11.16 -9.45
C GLN A 717 36.58 11.52 -9.24
N LEU A 718 35.77 10.57 -8.77
CA LEU A 718 34.37 10.82 -8.43
C LEU A 718 34.28 11.54 -7.08
N ARG A 719 33.90 12.82 -7.11
CA ARG A 719 33.81 13.68 -5.92
C ARG A 719 32.59 14.59 -5.97
N LYS A 720 32.12 15.01 -4.80
CA LYS A 720 31.06 16.00 -4.67
C LYS A 720 31.44 17.33 -5.37
N ALA A 721 30.43 18.07 -5.83
CA ALA A 721 30.60 19.41 -6.38
C ALA A 721 31.22 20.35 -5.33
N ASN A 722 32.39 20.88 -5.65
CA ASN A 722 33.07 21.93 -4.90
C ASN A 722 34.11 22.58 -5.82
N LYS A 723 34.71 23.70 -5.38
CA LYS A 723 35.69 24.44 -6.20
C LYS A 723 36.93 23.62 -6.59
N ALA A 724 37.34 22.65 -5.76
CA ALA A 724 38.47 21.77 -6.08
C ALA A 724 38.10 20.72 -7.13
N ASN A 725 36.87 20.19 -7.11
CA ASN A 725 36.40 19.26 -8.13
C ASN A 725 36.13 19.98 -9.47
N LEU A 726 35.59 21.20 -9.43
CA LEU A 726 35.48 22.02 -10.64
C LEU A 726 36.84 22.36 -11.25
N GLN A 727 37.90 22.50 -10.45
CA GLN A 727 39.24 22.66 -11.02
C GLN A 727 39.62 21.47 -11.88
N THR A 728 39.30 20.25 -11.46
CA THR A 728 39.52 19.06 -12.29
C THR A 728 38.72 19.10 -13.59
N PHE A 729 37.49 19.63 -13.58
CA PHE A 729 36.70 19.79 -14.80
C PHE A 729 37.35 20.82 -15.75
N ILE A 730 37.81 21.95 -15.21
CA ILE A 730 38.56 22.98 -15.97
C ILE A 730 39.89 22.42 -16.52
N ASP A 731 40.57 21.55 -15.78
CA ASP A 731 41.84 20.94 -16.20
C ASP A 731 41.65 19.92 -17.34
N VAL A 732 40.45 19.31 -17.44
CA VAL A 732 40.04 18.46 -18.57
C VAL A 732 39.79 19.34 -19.80
N GLU A 733 38.96 20.37 -19.66
CA GLU A 733 38.53 21.27 -20.76
C GLU A 733 39.54 22.38 -21.07
N THR A 734 40.81 22.23 -20.68
CA THR A 734 41.79 23.32 -20.82
C THR A 734 42.03 23.65 -22.29
N ARG A 735 41.90 24.93 -22.64
CA ARG A 735 42.08 25.43 -24.01
C ARG A 735 43.46 25.13 -24.60
N GLU A 736 43.49 24.73 -25.87
CA GLU A 736 44.71 24.66 -26.66
C GLU A 736 45.42 26.03 -26.76
N GLN A 737 46.76 26.02 -26.63
CA GLN A 737 47.57 27.21 -26.87
C GLN A 737 47.68 27.50 -28.37
N THR A 738 47.56 28.76 -28.78
CA THR A 738 47.69 29.17 -30.19
C THR A 738 49.00 28.67 -30.81
N GLY A 739 48.89 27.81 -31.82
CA GLY A 739 50.04 27.22 -32.53
C GLY A 739 50.64 25.97 -31.86
N ALA A 740 49.91 25.33 -30.93
CA ALA A 740 50.25 24.01 -30.42
C ALA A 740 50.32 22.98 -31.55
N LYS A 741 51.14 21.95 -31.36
CA LYS A 741 51.30 20.87 -32.33
C LYS A 741 50.26 19.79 -32.05
N PRO A 742 49.69 19.15 -33.08
CA PRO A 742 48.86 17.97 -32.90
C PRO A 742 49.68 16.82 -32.31
N GLU A 743 49.21 16.19 -31.23
CA GLU A 743 49.92 15.14 -30.49
C GLU A 743 48.94 13.99 -30.18
N SER A 744 49.27 12.76 -30.60
CA SER A 744 48.39 11.59 -30.49
C SER A 744 48.66 10.70 -29.26
N ASP A 745 49.88 10.75 -28.72
CA ASP A 745 50.36 9.93 -27.60
C ASP A 745 50.36 10.67 -26.26
N GLU A 746 50.97 11.86 -26.25
CA GLU A 746 51.22 12.67 -25.07
C GLU A 746 50.75 14.10 -25.35
N TYR A 747 49.52 14.41 -24.97
CA TYR A 747 48.88 15.69 -25.26
C TYR A 747 48.69 16.53 -24.00
N GLN A 748 48.71 17.85 -24.18
CA GLN A 748 48.40 18.82 -23.11
C GLN A 748 46.92 19.20 -23.11
N THR A 749 46.24 19.13 -24.26
CA THR A 749 44.79 19.41 -24.39
C THR A 749 44.14 18.38 -25.31
N LEU A 750 42.84 18.15 -25.17
CA LEU A 750 42.06 17.26 -26.05
C LEU A 750 42.05 17.76 -27.50
N GLY A 751 42.12 19.07 -27.72
CA GLY A 751 42.29 19.71 -29.02
C GLY A 751 43.50 19.16 -29.77
N GLN A 752 44.66 19.07 -29.12
CA GLN A 752 45.87 18.49 -29.73
C GLN A 752 45.69 17.03 -30.14
N PHE A 753 44.95 16.26 -29.33
CA PHE A 753 44.66 14.86 -29.58
C PHE A 753 43.73 14.67 -30.79
N TYR A 754 42.63 15.44 -30.84
CA TYR A 754 41.71 15.43 -31.97
C TYR A 754 42.33 15.98 -33.26
N ASP A 755 43.17 17.01 -33.17
CA ASP A 755 43.92 17.50 -34.32
C ASP A 755 44.89 16.45 -34.88
N ALA A 756 45.46 15.58 -34.03
CA ALA A 756 46.31 14.49 -34.50
C ALA A 756 45.50 13.45 -35.29
N ILE A 757 44.27 13.16 -34.83
CA ILE A 757 43.30 12.32 -35.56
C ILE A 757 42.92 12.98 -36.90
N LYS A 758 42.66 14.29 -36.93
CA LYS A 758 42.38 15.05 -38.16
C LYS A 758 43.52 14.97 -39.17
N LEU A 759 44.77 15.07 -38.71
CA LEU A 759 45.94 14.87 -39.59
C LEU A 759 46.02 13.44 -40.13
N GLY A 760 45.72 12.44 -39.30
CA GLY A 760 45.65 11.04 -39.72
C GLY A 760 44.60 10.77 -40.79
N LEU A 761 43.39 11.32 -40.61
CA LEU A 761 42.30 11.25 -41.60
C LEU A 761 42.72 11.85 -42.94
N LYS A 762 43.31 13.06 -42.94
CA LYS A 762 43.79 13.73 -44.16
C LYS A 762 44.91 12.94 -44.86
N TYR A 763 45.82 12.36 -44.09
CA TYR A 763 46.92 11.57 -44.65
C TYR A 763 46.43 10.29 -45.34
N LEU A 764 45.52 9.57 -44.67
CA LEU A 764 44.98 8.29 -45.15
C LEU A 764 44.01 8.46 -46.32
N ASP A 765 43.17 9.49 -46.32
CA ASP A 765 42.26 9.81 -47.44
C ASP A 765 43.03 10.17 -48.72
N GLY A 766 44.25 10.70 -48.58
CA GLY A 766 45.17 10.96 -49.69
C GLY A 766 45.89 9.72 -50.24
N GLN A 767 45.74 8.54 -49.63
CA GLN A 767 46.25 7.26 -50.17
C GLN A 767 45.19 6.63 -51.07
N ASN A 768 45.58 5.96 -52.17
CA ASN A 768 44.71 5.54 -53.29
C ASN A 768 43.58 4.50 -52.99
N ASP A 769 43.19 4.29 -51.73
CA ASP A 769 42.08 3.41 -51.33
C ASP A 769 40.96 4.24 -50.65
N PRO A 770 39.67 3.96 -50.91
CA PRO A 770 38.58 4.67 -50.24
C PRO A 770 38.63 4.45 -48.71
N LEU A 771 38.93 5.51 -47.96
CA LEU A 771 38.99 5.49 -46.49
C LEU A 771 37.59 5.41 -45.86
N PHE A 772 36.62 6.13 -46.45
CA PHE A 772 35.27 6.26 -45.92
C PHE A 772 34.31 5.27 -46.57
N HIS A 773 33.34 4.82 -45.76
CA HIS A 773 32.28 3.89 -46.10
C HIS A 773 30.91 4.58 -45.99
N PRO A 774 30.45 5.32 -47.02
CA PRO A 774 29.19 6.08 -46.98
C PRO A 774 27.95 5.22 -46.70
N GLU A 775 28.00 3.93 -47.01
CA GLU A 775 26.96 2.96 -46.70
C GLU A 775 26.70 2.82 -45.19
N THR A 776 27.66 3.20 -44.35
CA THR A 776 27.50 3.18 -42.89
C THR A 776 26.62 4.32 -42.37
N ALA A 777 26.34 5.34 -43.19
CA ALA A 777 25.57 6.53 -42.82
C ALA A 777 24.18 6.21 -42.24
N VAL A 778 23.55 5.11 -42.67
CA VAL A 778 22.24 4.67 -42.16
C VAL A 778 22.29 4.10 -40.74
N TYR A 779 23.48 3.73 -40.26
CA TYR A 779 23.71 3.19 -38.92
C TYR A 779 24.33 4.22 -37.96
N GLN A 780 24.71 5.40 -38.45
CA GLN A 780 25.28 6.47 -37.64
C GLN A 780 24.21 7.25 -36.86
N PHE A 781 24.61 7.88 -35.75
CA PHE A 781 23.79 8.90 -35.10
C PHE A 781 23.63 10.11 -36.05
N ALA A 782 22.45 10.74 -36.05
CA ALA A 782 22.10 11.75 -37.04
C ALA A 782 21.13 12.78 -36.46
N PRO A 783 20.99 13.99 -37.06
CA PRO A 783 20.07 15.00 -36.55
C PRO A 783 18.63 14.47 -36.47
N GLY A 784 17.94 14.75 -35.36
CA GLY A 784 16.59 14.25 -35.10
C GLY A 784 16.51 12.80 -34.62
N LEU A 785 17.64 12.10 -34.45
CA LEU A 785 17.73 10.82 -33.75
C LEU A 785 18.82 10.87 -32.67
N GLY A 786 18.40 10.84 -31.41
CA GLY A 786 19.31 10.84 -30.26
C GLY A 786 18.88 11.81 -29.17
N TYR A 787 19.78 12.07 -28.21
CA TYR A 787 19.61 13.10 -27.19
C TYR A 787 19.59 14.49 -27.85
N GLN A 788 18.49 15.24 -27.71
CA GLN A 788 18.40 16.64 -28.17
C GLN A 788 17.70 17.44 -27.08
N ALA A 789 18.46 18.25 -26.33
CA ALA A 789 17.87 19.16 -25.36
C ALA A 789 17.08 20.24 -26.12
N LYS A 790 15.78 20.40 -25.80
CA LYS A 790 14.95 21.45 -26.40
C LYS A 790 15.27 22.86 -25.89
N GLU A 791 16.10 22.99 -24.86
CA GLU A 791 16.33 24.25 -24.13
C GLU A 791 17.76 24.79 -24.19
N ARG A 792 18.74 24.00 -24.67
CA ARG A 792 20.07 24.44 -25.12
C ARG A 792 20.44 23.61 -26.34
N ASP A 793 20.73 24.28 -27.43
CA ASP A 793 20.86 23.69 -28.75
C ASP A 793 22.29 23.16 -28.92
N ALA A 794 22.61 22.06 -28.22
CA ALA A 794 23.92 21.40 -28.10
C ALA A 794 24.62 21.00 -29.43
N GLY A 795 24.13 21.46 -30.58
CA GLY A 795 24.58 21.02 -31.91
C GLY A 795 23.86 19.76 -32.38
N GLY A 796 23.64 19.65 -33.69
CA GLY A 796 23.09 18.44 -34.30
C GLY A 796 24.18 17.41 -34.56
N SER A 797 23.93 16.12 -34.25
CA SER A 797 24.83 15.02 -34.62
C SER A 797 25.16 15.03 -36.12
N ILE A 798 26.43 14.85 -36.49
CA ILE A 798 26.90 14.91 -37.88
C ILE A 798 27.04 13.50 -38.44
N VAL A 799 26.44 13.26 -39.61
CA VAL A 799 26.59 12.00 -40.35
C VAL A 799 27.84 12.09 -41.22
N VAL A 800 28.81 11.23 -40.93
CA VAL A 800 30.13 11.20 -41.54
C VAL A 800 30.11 10.28 -42.76
N LYS A 801 30.30 10.87 -43.94
CA LYS A 801 30.27 10.16 -45.24
C LYS A 801 31.57 10.34 -46.04
N ASP A 802 32.37 11.33 -45.69
CA ASP A 802 33.58 11.75 -46.39
C ASP A 802 34.52 12.50 -45.42
N LEU A 803 35.69 12.90 -45.92
CA LEU A 803 36.68 13.63 -45.13
C LEU A 803 36.14 14.95 -44.58
N ASP A 804 35.38 15.71 -45.39
CA ASP A 804 34.86 17.02 -44.98
C ASP A 804 33.91 16.89 -43.77
N THR A 805 32.95 15.96 -43.83
CA THR A 805 32.03 15.70 -42.71
C THR A 805 32.71 15.06 -41.50
N ALA A 806 33.80 14.32 -41.69
CA ALA A 806 34.61 13.79 -40.59
C ALA A 806 35.37 14.90 -39.86
N LEU A 807 35.95 15.85 -40.60
CA LEU A 807 36.64 17.01 -40.03
C LEU A 807 35.65 17.93 -39.30
N GLU A 808 34.47 18.16 -39.88
CA GLU A 808 33.39 18.93 -39.24
C GLU A 808 32.97 18.31 -37.90
N ALA A 809 32.85 16.98 -37.84
CA ALA A 809 32.53 16.26 -36.60
C ALA A 809 33.60 16.46 -35.52
N LEU A 810 34.89 16.35 -35.88
CA LEU A 810 35.99 16.55 -34.92
C LEU A 810 36.17 18.02 -34.53
N ASP A 811 35.98 18.96 -35.45
CA ASP A 811 35.99 20.40 -35.16
C ASP A 811 34.88 20.77 -34.18
N THR A 812 33.69 20.17 -34.32
CA THR A 812 32.59 20.36 -33.37
C THR A 812 32.98 19.96 -31.94
N ILE A 813 33.64 18.80 -31.78
CA ILE A 813 34.11 18.32 -30.47
C ILE A 813 35.10 19.32 -29.85
N ILE A 814 36.10 19.75 -30.63
CA ILE A 814 37.13 20.69 -30.16
C ILE A 814 36.51 22.04 -29.76
N ILE A 815 35.61 22.59 -30.59
CA ILE A 815 35.03 23.91 -30.39
C ILE A 815 34.11 23.95 -29.15
N GLN A 816 33.28 22.93 -28.94
CA GLN A 816 32.36 22.89 -27.79
C GLN A 816 33.09 22.60 -26.47
N GLY A 817 34.11 21.73 -26.49
CA GLY A 817 34.92 21.42 -25.31
C GLY A 817 35.85 22.57 -24.91
N GLU A 818 36.80 22.92 -25.78
CA GLU A 818 37.90 23.87 -25.48
C GLU A 818 37.64 25.31 -25.95
N GLY A 819 36.64 25.54 -26.80
CA GLY A 819 36.30 26.87 -27.34
C GLY A 819 37.00 27.23 -28.66
N SER A 820 36.60 28.37 -29.23
CA SER A 820 37.19 29.02 -30.42
C SER A 820 37.87 30.35 -30.04
N PRO A 821 38.66 31.04 -30.89
CA PRO A 821 39.13 32.41 -30.63
C PRO A 821 37.98 33.44 -30.63
N GLY A 822 37.05 33.34 -29.68
CA GLY A 822 35.87 34.19 -29.51
C GLY A 822 35.13 33.88 -28.19
N PRO A 823 34.30 34.79 -27.66
CA PRO A 823 33.66 34.64 -26.34
C PRO A 823 32.45 33.68 -26.30
N TYR A 824 32.06 33.11 -27.45
CA TYR A 824 30.92 32.19 -27.61
C TYR A 824 31.25 31.17 -28.70
N ASP A 825 30.80 29.92 -28.52
CA ASP A 825 30.95 28.84 -29.51
C ASP A 825 29.86 28.88 -30.60
N ASP A 826 28.64 29.31 -30.24
CA ASP A 826 27.58 29.79 -31.14
C ASP A 826 27.31 31.30 -30.88
N PRO A 827 27.87 32.21 -31.70
CA PRO A 827 27.68 33.65 -31.54
C PRO A 827 26.24 34.13 -31.68
N ASP A 828 25.40 33.40 -32.41
CA ASP A 828 24.00 33.75 -32.65
C ASP A 828 23.10 33.35 -31.47
N LYS A 829 23.56 32.45 -30.59
CA LYS A 829 22.83 31.94 -29.42
C LYS A 829 23.45 32.27 -28.06
N MET A 830 24.64 32.89 -28.05
CA MET A 830 25.40 33.24 -26.83
C MET A 830 25.74 32.03 -25.95
N GLU A 831 25.98 30.87 -26.57
CA GLU A 831 26.39 29.64 -25.89
C GLU A 831 27.89 29.68 -25.54
N LYS A 832 28.28 29.04 -24.43
CA LYS A 832 29.64 29.07 -23.89
C LYS A 832 30.23 27.67 -23.94
N ASP A 833 31.50 27.57 -24.31
CA ASP A 833 32.25 26.31 -24.24
C ASP A 833 32.37 25.76 -22.81
N HIS A 834 32.70 24.46 -22.69
CA HIS A 834 32.77 23.77 -21.40
C HIS A 834 33.72 24.49 -20.42
N TYR A 835 34.88 24.96 -20.89
CA TYR A 835 35.87 25.68 -20.09
C TYR A 835 35.27 26.94 -19.45
N ASP A 836 34.62 27.79 -20.23
CA ASP A 836 34.01 29.03 -19.75
C ASP A 836 32.81 28.74 -18.82
N VAL A 837 32.02 27.69 -19.10
CA VAL A 837 30.93 27.25 -18.21
C VAL A 837 31.46 26.85 -16.83
N PHE A 838 32.50 26.01 -16.76
CA PHE A 838 33.08 25.59 -15.48
C PHE A 838 33.82 26.72 -14.76
N MET A 839 34.47 27.61 -15.51
CA MET A 839 35.15 28.78 -14.95
C MET A 839 34.15 29.77 -14.34
N ASP A 840 33.02 30.02 -14.99
CA ASP A 840 31.92 30.80 -14.43
C ASP A 840 31.39 30.20 -13.12
N LEU A 841 31.13 28.89 -13.11
CA LEU A 841 30.65 28.19 -11.92
C LEU A 841 31.67 28.29 -10.77
N LYS A 842 32.97 28.19 -11.06
CA LYS A 842 34.04 28.29 -10.04
C LYS A 842 34.20 29.71 -9.50
N ASN A 843 34.07 30.71 -10.36
CA ASN A 843 34.22 32.13 -10.04
C ASN A 843 32.96 32.73 -9.39
N GLY A 844 31.81 32.08 -9.50
CA GLY A 844 30.58 32.48 -8.84
C GLY A 844 30.68 32.51 -7.30
N ASP A 845 29.83 33.34 -6.69
CA ASP A 845 29.75 33.56 -5.23
C ASP A 845 28.89 32.49 -4.50
N ALA A 846 28.32 31.54 -5.23
CA ALA A 846 27.40 30.55 -4.67
C ALA A 846 28.16 29.51 -3.81
N SER A 847 27.83 29.45 -2.52
CA SER A 847 28.11 28.28 -1.69
C SER A 847 27.10 27.19 -2.02
N TRP A 848 27.50 26.16 -2.77
CA TRP A 848 26.58 25.05 -3.09
C TRP A 848 26.33 24.20 -1.85
N ASP A 849 25.05 23.98 -1.55
CA ASP A 849 24.67 22.94 -0.59
C ASP A 849 24.77 21.58 -1.28
N VAL A 850 25.60 20.69 -0.75
CA VAL A 850 25.88 19.38 -1.35
C VAL A 850 25.77 18.27 -0.30
N TYR A 851 25.38 17.08 -0.73
CA TYR A 851 25.43 15.88 0.10
C TYR A 851 26.89 15.47 0.39
N PRO A 852 27.21 15.03 1.62
CA PRO A 852 28.55 14.53 1.98
C PRO A 852 28.74 13.08 1.46
N VAL A 853 28.73 12.91 0.14
CA VAL A 853 28.91 11.61 -0.52
C VAL A 853 30.34 11.09 -0.38
N ILE A 854 30.50 9.76 -0.35
CA ILE A 854 31.81 9.09 -0.39
C ILE A 854 32.52 9.33 -1.73
N GLU A 855 33.83 9.55 -1.72
CA GLU A 855 34.63 9.73 -2.94
C GLU A 855 35.03 8.37 -3.53
N ASN A 856 35.06 8.28 -4.87
CA ASN A 856 35.41 7.07 -5.63
C ASN A 856 34.75 5.78 -5.07
N PRO A 857 33.41 5.73 -4.96
CA PRO A 857 32.73 4.56 -4.40
C PRO A 857 32.92 3.33 -5.28
N VAL A 858 32.98 2.17 -4.61
CA VAL A 858 32.98 0.85 -5.26
C VAL A 858 31.83 0.05 -4.69
N THR A 859 30.99 -0.56 -5.55
CA THR A 859 29.78 -1.27 -5.13
C THR A 859 30.04 -2.30 -4.05
N SER A 860 31.12 -3.09 -4.17
CA SER A 860 31.47 -4.12 -3.18
C SER A 860 31.74 -3.56 -1.77
N ASP A 861 32.13 -2.29 -1.65
CA ASP A 861 32.35 -1.68 -0.34
C ASP A 861 31.04 -1.41 0.39
N TYR A 862 29.93 -1.18 -0.32
CA TYR A 862 28.61 -1.03 0.30
C TYR A 862 28.16 -2.29 1.03
N PHE A 863 28.65 -3.47 0.65
CA PHE A 863 28.34 -4.71 1.36
C PHE A 863 28.81 -4.66 2.84
N LYS A 864 29.85 -3.87 3.12
CA LYS A 864 30.39 -3.66 4.48
C LYS A 864 29.57 -2.65 5.30
N PHE A 865 28.82 -1.77 4.62
CA PHE A 865 28.03 -0.71 5.24
C PHE A 865 26.56 -1.11 5.41
N ASP A 866 25.90 -1.47 4.31
CA ASP A 866 24.51 -1.91 4.26
C ASP A 866 24.27 -2.75 3.00
N ARG A 867 23.80 -3.99 3.18
CA ARG A 867 23.53 -4.92 2.08
C ARG A 867 22.46 -4.40 1.12
N ARG A 868 21.53 -3.56 1.59
CA ARG A 868 20.46 -3.00 0.76
C ARG A 868 21.02 -1.92 -0.18
N ILE A 869 21.90 -1.07 0.35
CA ILE A 869 22.64 -0.07 -0.46
C ILE A 869 23.53 -0.78 -1.49
N TYR A 870 24.18 -1.89 -1.12
CA TYR A 870 24.90 -2.74 -2.06
C TYR A 870 24.02 -3.18 -3.24
N GLN A 871 22.81 -3.68 -2.98
CA GLN A 871 21.90 -4.10 -4.06
C GLN A 871 21.49 -2.94 -4.96
N VAL A 872 21.21 -1.76 -4.39
CA VAL A 872 20.85 -0.58 -5.20
C VAL A 872 22.02 -0.16 -6.07
N SER A 873 23.24 -0.15 -5.52
CA SER A 873 24.44 0.19 -6.28
C SER A 873 24.76 -0.85 -7.36
N LEU A 874 24.49 -2.13 -7.11
CA LEU A 874 24.68 -3.20 -8.10
C LEU A 874 23.68 -3.07 -9.26
N ALA A 875 22.41 -2.78 -8.94
CA ALA A 875 21.40 -2.50 -9.96
C ALA A 875 21.73 -1.24 -10.77
N PHE A 876 22.26 -0.19 -10.12
CA PHE A 876 22.74 1.01 -10.81
C PHE A 876 23.84 0.68 -11.84
N ASP A 877 24.86 -0.07 -11.45
CA ASP A 877 25.96 -0.47 -12.33
C ASP A 877 25.50 -1.39 -13.47
N ALA A 878 24.58 -2.32 -13.19
CA ALA A 878 23.95 -3.17 -14.20
C ALA A 878 23.19 -2.34 -15.24
N VAL A 879 22.36 -1.39 -14.80
CA VAL A 879 21.60 -0.49 -15.68
C VAL A 879 22.54 0.41 -16.49
N TYR A 880 23.61 0.93 -15.87
CA TYR A 880 24.61 1.75 -16.55
C TYR A 880 25.29 0.96 -17.68
N CYS A 881 25.73 -0.27 -17.40
CA CYS A 881 26.28 -1.16 -18.42
C CYS A 881 25.27 -1.50 -19.51
N PHE A 882 23.99 -1.68 -19.18
CA PHE A 882 22.93 -1.91 -20.16
C PHE A 882 22.65 -0.70 -21.05
N LEU A 883 22.81 0.53 -20.53
CA LEU A 883 22.79 1.74 -21.34
C LEU A 883 23.95 1.75 -22.34
N LEU A 884 25.17 1.42 -21.92
CA LEU A 884 26.33 1.35 -22.82
C LEU A 884 26.14 0.30 -23.91
N ARG A 885 25.60 -0.89 -23.56
CA ARG A 885 25.20 -1.92 -24.53
C ARG A 885 24.16 -1.40 -25.53
N THR A 886 23.17 -0.66 -25.04
CA THR A 886 22.13 -0.06 -25.89
C THR A 886 22.73 0.94 -26.87
N ILE A 887 23.58 1.86 -26.40
CA ILE A 887 24.23 2.87 -27.26
C ILE A 887 25.16 2.21 -28.27
N GLU A 888 25.96 1.24 -27.84
CA GLU A 888 26.81 0.44 -28.73
C GLU A 888 26.00 -0.22 -29.86
N THR A 889 24.85 -0.81 -29.52
CA THR A 889 23.96 -1.46 -30.48
C THR A 889 23.42 -0.48 -31.52
N LEU A 890 23.19 0.79 -31.16
CA LEU A 890 22.63 1.79 -32.08
C LEU A 890 23.53 2.05 -33.29
N TRP A 891 24.86 1.83 -33.23
CA TRP A 891 25.74 1.90 -34.41
C TRP A 891 25.60 0.71 -35.39
N HIS A 892 24.69 -0.22 -35.11
CA HIS A 892 24.42 -1.39 -35.95
C HIS A 892 22.95 -1.51 -36.38
N VAL A 893 22.12 -0.54 -36.03
CA VAL A 893 20.68 -0.53 -36.34
C VAL A 893 20.37 0.57 -37.35
N GLU A 894 19.71 0.23 -38.45
CA GLU A 894 19.33 1.21 -39.48
C GLU A 894 18.44 2.32 -38.89
N LYS A 895 18.53 3.52 -39.47
CA LYS A 895 17.71 4.69 -39.13
C LYS A 895 16.24 4.50 -39.55
N ASP A 896 15.53 3.64 -38.82
CA ASP A 896 14.11 3.36 -39.01
C ASP A 896 13.32 3.48 -37.68
N SER A 897 12.03 3.09 -37.71
CA SER A 897 11.16 3.13 -36.52
C SER A 897 11.62 2.20 -35.40
N SER A 898 12.39 1.15 -35.69
CA SER A 898 12.92 0.21 -34.69
C SER A 898 14.04 0.86 -33.88
N ARG A 899 14.91 1.66 -34.52
CA ARG A 899 15.93 2.47 -33.86
C ARG A 899 15.34 3.55 -32.96
N GLN A 900 14.28 4.23 -33.43
CA GLN A 900 13.57 5.22 -32.62
C GLN A 900 13.02 4.62 -31.31
N ASN A 901 12.57 3.36 -31.36
CA ASN A 901 12.07 2.66 -30.18
C ASN A 901 13.19 2.37 -29.16
N LEU A 902 14.38 1.93 -29.59
CA LEU A 902 15.54 1.77 -28.69
C LEU A 902 16.00 3.10 -28.10
N VAL A 903 16.01 4.18 -28.89
CA VAL A 903 16.35 5.52 -28.41
C VAL A 903 15.36 6.00 -27.34
N LEU A 904 14.05 5.94 -27.61
CA LEU A 904 13.03 6.44 -26.69
C LEU A 904 12.85 5.56 -25.46
N LYS A 905 12.75 4.24 -25.64
CA LYS A 905 12.50 3.32 -24.52
C LYS A 905 13.74 2.97 -23.73
N ASN A 906 14.85 2.63 -24.39
CA ASN A 906 16.07 2.26 -23.68
C ASN A 906 16.89 3.49 -23.32
N MET A 907 17.43 4.23 -24.29
CA MET A 907 18.39 5.29 -23.98
C MET A 907 17.81 6.37 -23.06
N TYR A 908 16.68 6.98 -23.43
CA TYR A 908 16.01 7.98 -22.58
C TYR A 908 15.36 7.38 -21.33
N GLY A 909 14.70 6.23 -21.46
CA GLY A 909 14.07 5.54 -20.32
C GLY A 909 15.08 5.17 -19.25
N ILE A 910 16.26 4.70 -19.63
CA ILE A 910 17.35 4.38 -18.69
C ILE A 910 17.96 5.65 -18.10
N MET A 911 18.38 6.63 -18.92
CA MET A 911 19.07 7.82 -18.42
C MET A 911 18.20 8.64 -17.44
N MET A 912 16.94 8.89 -17.81
CA MET A 912 16.05 9.77 -17.07
C MET A 912 15.12 9.02 -16.10
N GLY A 913 14.65 7.84 -16.49
CA GLY A 913 13.69 7.06 -15.72
C GLY A 913 14.31 6.04 -14.76
N VAL A 914 15.61 5.75 -14.89
CA VAL A 914 16.27 4.73 -14.06
C VAL A 914 17.55 5.26 -13.38
N LEU A 915 18.57 5.66 -14.13
CA LEU A 915 19.86 6.07 -13.58
C LEU A 915 19.76 7.32 -12.71
N ALA A 916 19.15 8.41 -13.21
CA ALA A 916 19.02 9.63 -12.40
C ALA A 916 18.21 9.41 -11.09
N PRO A 917 17.05 8.72 -11.10
CA PRO A 917 16.34 8.34 -9.89
C PRO A 917 17.14 7.44 -8.94
N LEU A 918 17.81 6.40 -9.44
CA LEU A 918 18.65 5.52 -8.62
C LEU A 918 19.86 6.24 -8.02
N ALA A 919 20.49 7.16 -8.77
CA ALA A 919 21.55 8.01 -8.24
C ALA A 919 21.03 8.91 -7.10
N LYS A 920 19.87 9.56 -7.30
CA LYS A 920 19.20 10.37 -6.27
C LYS A 920 18.86 9.53 -5.04
N PHE A 921 18.44 8.27 -5.24
CA PHE A 921 18.20 7.34 -4.18
C PHE A 921 19.48 7.00 -3.41
N LEU A 922 20.57 6.64 -4.09
CA LEU A 922 21.85 6.31 -3.46
C LEU A 922 22.38 7.47 -2.61
N ILE A 923 22.37 8.71 -3.12
CA ILE A 923 22.85 9.88 -2.36
C ILE A 923 21.98 10.23 -1.14
N SER A 924 20.74 9.75 -1.08
CA SER A 924 19.91 9.90 0.12
C SER A 924 20.27 8.87 1.20
N GLN A 925 20.91 7.75 0.86
CA GLN A 925 21.21 6.68 1.82
C GLN A 925 22.42 7.04 2.71
N PRO A 926 22.28 6.99 4.05
CA PRO A 926 23.41 7.18 4.97
C PRO A 926 24.34 5.96 4.99
N ILE A 927 25.65 6.21 5.08
CA ILE A 927 26.68 5.18 5.24
C ILE A 927 27.62 5.51 6.40
N GLY A 928 27.99 4.50 7.18
CA GLY A 928 28.89 4.64 8.32
C GLY A 928 28.34 5.53 9.46
N GLN A 929 29.20 5.91 10.41
CA GLN A 929 28.83 6.69 11.60
C GLN A 929 29.05 8.21 11.47
N ASN A 930 29.71 8.67 10.39
CA ASN A 930 30.15 10.07 10.24
C ASN A 930 29.22 10.93 9.37
N GLY A 931 27.98 10.49 9.14
CA GLY A 931 27.00 11.23 8.33
C GLY A 931 27.30 11.27 6.83
N GLN A 932 28.21 10.42 6.33
CA GLN A 932 28.46 10.26 4.89
C GLN A 932 27.26 9.63 4.19
N ARG A 933 27.13 9.86 2.88
CA ARG A 933 26.07 9.28 2.04
C ARG A 933 26.66 8.36 0.97
N ALA A 934 25.88 7.36 0.54
CA ALA A 934 26.22 6.54 -0.62
C ALA A 934 26.17 7.36 -1.92
N ALA A 935 26.64 6.80 -3.03
CA ALA A 935 26.70 7.46 -4.32
C ALA A 935 26.82 6.43 -5.45
N PRO A 936 26.45 6.78 -6.69
CA PRO A 936 26.62 5.89 -7.85
C PRO A 936 28.10 5.58 -8.13
N CYS A 937 28.39 4.31 -8.47
CA CYS A 937 29.76 3.84 -8.73
C CYS A 937 30.16 3.93 -10.20
N PHE A 938 29.20 3.77 -11.12
CA PHE A 938 29.46 3.68 -12.57
C PHE A 938 30.43 2.53 -12.89
N GLY A 939 30.31 1.44 -12.13
CA GLY A 939 31.19 0.28 -12.25
C GLY A 939 30.81 -0.64 -13.41
N TYR A 940 31.79 -1.47 -13.79
CA TYR A 940 31.56 -2.56 -14.73
C TYR A 940 30.72 -3.68 -14.10
N TYR A 941 29.60 -4.00 -14.73
CA TYR A 941 28.75 -5.15 -14.41
C TYR A 941 28.90 -6.21 -15.50
N GLU A 942 29.33 -7.41 -15.13
CA GLU A 942 29.51 -8.54 -16.05
C GLU A 942 28.19 -9.28 -16.27
N PHE A 943 27.60 -9.16 -17.48
CA PHE A 943 26.41 -9.92 -17.84
C PHE A 943 26.75 -11.39 -18.11
N LYS A 944 26.06 -12.31 -17.44
CA LYS A 944 26.25 -13.75 -17.60
C LYS A 944 25.68 -14.23 -18.94
N GLN A 945 26.40 -15.16 -19.57
CA GLN A 945 25.91 -15.83 -20.78
C GLN A 945 24.70 -16.73 -20.48
N GLY A 946 23.75 -16.79 -21.42
CA GLY A 946 22.57 -17.68 -21.35
C GLY A 946 21.34 -17.09 -20.66
N ILE A 947 21.43 -15.85 -20.14
CA ILE A 947 20.29 -15.06 -19.64
C ILE A 947 20.38 -13.70 -20.32
N SER A 948 19.27 -13.16 -20.82
CA SER A 948 19.32 -11.87 -21.51
C SER A 948 19.75 -10.75 -20.56
N GLU A 949 20.45 -9.74 -21.09
CA GLU A 949 20.99 -8.62 -20.31
C GLU A 949 19.85 -7.86 -19.59
N LEU A 950 18.72 -7.62 -20.27
CA LEU A 950 17.55 -6.98 -19.66
C LEU A 950 16.97 -7.82 -18.53
N LYS A 951 16.92 -9.15 -18.68
CA LYS A 951 16.43 -10.02 -17.60
C LYS A 951 17.32 -9.94 -16.36
N GLN A 952 18.64 -9.87 -16.55
CA GLN A 952 19.58 -9.66 -15.44
C GLN A 952 19.35 -8.30 -14.77
N VAL A 953 19.17 -7.22 -15.54
CA VAL A 953 18.80 -5.90 -14.98
C VAL A 953 17.48 -5.93 -14.21
N GLN A 954 16.46 -6.62 -14.74
CA GLN A 954 15.17 -6.82 -14.06
C GLN A 954 15.33 -7.60 -12.76
N ASP A 955 16.17 -8.63 -12.75
CA ASP A 955 16.44 -9.46 -11.57
C ASP A 955 17.20 -8.66 -10.49
N GLU A 956 18.18 -7.84 -10.87
CA GLU A 956 18.88 -6.96 -9.94
C GLU A 956 17.93 -5.91 -9.36
N MET A 957 17.07 -5.30 -10.18
CA MET A 957 16.06 -4.37 -9.67
C MET A 957 15.02 -5.07 -8.78
N GLN A 958 14.60 -6.29 -9.12
CA GLN A 958 13.73 -7.07 -8.25
C GLN A 958 14.42 -7.42 -6.93
N ALA A 959 15.72 -7.69 -6.94
CA ALA A 959 16.51 -7.89 -5.73
C ALA A 959 16.58 -6.62 -4.86
N VAL A 960 16.65 -5.43 -5.48
CA VAL A 960 16.52 -4.14 -4.79
C VAL A 960 15.15 -4.00 -4.13
N ILE A 961 14.07 -4.26 -4.86
CA ILE A 961 12.70 -4.21 -4.31
C ILE A 961 12.57 -5.19 -3.15
N ASN A 962 13.04 -6.43 -3.31
CA ASN A 962 13.03 -7.44 -2.24
C ASN A 962 13.83 -7.01 -1.01
N ALA A 963 14.98 -6.34 -1.21
CA ALA A 963 15.82 -5.86 -0.12
C ALA A 963 15.22 -4.68 0.67
N TYR A 964 14.35 -3.89 0.04
CA TYR A 964 13.66 -2.74 0.66
C TYR A 964 12.20 -3.03 1.06
N LEU A 965 11.63 -4.16 0.62
CA LEU A 965 10.38 -4.73 1.14
C LEU A 965 10.52 -5.26 2.58
N ASP A 966 11.73 -5.58 3.02
CA ASP A 966 12.01 -6.19 4.33
C ASP A 966 12.05 -5.17 5.48
N VAL A 967 10.94 -4.48 5.74
CA VAL A 967 10.79 -3.54 6.89
C VAL A 967 10.44 -4.33 8.16
N THR A 968 11.42 -5.01 8.75
CA THR A 968 11.24 -5.94 9.89
C THR A 968 11.60 -5.40 11.28
N ARG A 969 11.61 -4.07 11.49
CA ARG A 969 11.66 -3.53 12.87
C ARG A 969 10.26 -3.32 13.43
N GLU A 970 9.79 -4.31 14.19
CA GLU A 970 8.75 -4.14 15.22
C GLU A 970 9.34 -3.30 16.37
N THR A 971 9.57 -2.00 16.15
CA THR A 971 9.98 -1.05 17.21
C THR A 971 8.81 -0.14 17.60
N PRO A 972 8.79 0.39 18.84
CA PRO A 972 7.79 1.36 19.30
C PRO A 972 7.64 2.60 18.40
N ASP A 973 8.71 2.96 17.68
CA ASP A 973 8.81 4.17 16.86
C ASP A 973 8.19 4.06 15.46
N GLN A 974 7.24 3.17 15.21
CA GLN A 974 6.48 3.16 13.93
C GLN A 974 5.58 4.40 13.74
N VAL A 975 5.51 5.30 14.73
CA VAL A 975 4.91 6.64 14.60
C VAL A 975 5.84 7.63 13.85
N ALA A 976 7.08 7.25 13.58
CA ALA A 976 7.94 7.92 12.63
C ALA A 976 8.76 6.86 11.88
N VAL A 977 8.15 6.23 10.87
CA VAL A 977 8.94 5.59 9.82
C VAL A 977 9.79 6.70 9.21
N HIS A 978 11.03 6.82 9.68
CA HIS A 978 12.09 7.40 8.89
C HIS A 978 12.13 6.61 7.58
N ASP A 979 11.51 7.19 6.56
CA ASP A 979 11.95 7.20 5.17
C ASP A 979 12.06 5.87 4.40
N TYR A 980 11.67 4.71 4.94
CA TYR A 980 11.65 3.47 4.11
C TYR A 980 10.41 3.36 3.20
N GLY A 981 9.35 4.11 3.51
CA GLY A 981 8.15 4.20 2.67
C GLY A 981 8.32 5.01 1.39
N GLY A 982 8.90 6.22 1.53
CA GLY A 982 9.29 7.04 0.38
C GLY A 982 10.37 6.39 -0.49
N MET A 983 11.13 5.44 0.08
CA MET A 983 12.11 4.66 -0.68
C MET A 983 11.45 3.70 -1.68
N LEU A 984 10.41 2.94 -1.30
CA LEU A 984 9.68 2.08 -2.25
C LEU A 984 8.89 2.88 -3.29
N GLU A 985 8.32 4.04 -2.91
CA GLU A 985 7.72 5.00 -3.86
C GLU A 985 8.73 5.46 -4.93
N THR A 986 10.01 5.57 -4.58
CA THR A 986 11.07 5.90 -5.53
C THR A 986 11.45 4.69 -6.39
N LEU A 987 11.51 3.49 -5.81
CA LEU A 987 12.04 2.28 -6.48
C LEU A 987 11.01 1.60 -7.41
N LEU A 988 9.71 1.62 -7.10
CA LEU A 988 8.69 0.96 -7.93
C LEU A 988 8.51 1.59 -9.34
N PRO A 989 8.47 2.93 -9.51
CA PRO A 989 8.44 3.54 -10.84
C PRO A 989 9.69 3.22 -11.67
N ILE A 990 10.84 3.09 -11.01
CA ILE A 990 12.10 2.66 -11.63
C ILE A 990 11.97 1.22 -12.15
N GLN A 991 11.41 0.31 -11.34
CA GLN A 991 11.14 -1.06 -11.76
C GLN A 991 10.16 -1.13 -12.93
N THR A 992 9.08 -0.35 -12.90
CA THR A 992 8.12 -0.26 -14.02
C THR A 992 8.80 0.22 -15.30
N THR A 993 9.67 1.22 -15.19
CA THR A 993 10.46 1.69 -16.34
C THR A 993 11.36 0.60 -16.88
N ILE A 994 12.09 -0.12 -16.01
CA ILE A 994 12.95 -1.27 -16.38
C ILE A 994 12.15 -2.38 -17.07
N ASN A 995 10.96 -2.70 -16.56
CA ASN A 995 10.09 -3.73 -17.17
C ASN A 995 9.56 -3.31 -18.55
N GLY A 996 9.51 -2.02 -18.85
CA GLY A 996 9.12 -1.47 -20.15
C GLY A 996 10.24 -1.35 -21.18
N LEU A 997 11.49 -1.64 -20.81
CA LEU A 997 12.64 -1.58 -21.71
C LEU A 997 12.60 -2.69 -22.78
N VAL A 998 13.30 -2.47 -23.88
CA VAL A 998 13.43 -3.42 -24.99
C VAL A 998 14.65 -4.31 -24.76
N ASP A 999 14.43 -5.62 -24.83
CA ASP A 999 15.48 -6.63 -24.76
C ASP A 999 16.32 -6.63 -26.05
N LEU A 1000 17.64 -6.42 -25.92
CA LEU A 1000 18.55 -6.27 -27.07
C LEU A 1000 18.69 -7.58 -27.87
N GLU A 1001 18.75 -8.74 -27.22
CA GLU A 1001 18.86 -10.03 -27.90
C GLU A 1001 17.59 -10.35 -28.73
N SER A 1002 16.42 -10.08 -28.16
CA SER A 1002 15.13 -10.22 -28.86
C SER A 1002 15.02 -9.24 -30.02
N PHE A 1003 15.48 -8.01 -29.83
CA PHE A 1003 15.51 -6.98 -30.87
C PHE A 1003 16.38 -7.41 -32.06
N GLU A 1004 17.61 -7.87 -31.82
CA GLU A 1004 18.52 -8.33 -32.87
C GLU A 1004 17.92 -9.51 -33.67
N LYS A 1005 17.32 -10.50 -33.00
CA LYS A 1005 16.65 -11.62 -33.67
C LYS A 1005 15.49 -11.18 -34.57
N LEU A 1006 14.68 -10.22 -34.11
CA LEU A 1006 13.54 -9.70 -34.88
C LEU A 1006 13.98 -8.83 -36.06
N ASN A 1007 15.06 -8.07 -35.90
CA ASN A 1007 15.60 -7.22 -36.96
C ASN A 1007 16.22 -8.05 -38.09
N VAL A 1008 16.92 -9.15 -37.75
CA VAL A 1008 17.42 -10.15 -38.71
C VAL A 1008 16.29 -10.88 -39.45
N ALA A 1009 15.13 -11.07 -38.81
CA ALA A 1009 13.97 -11.70 -39.43
C ALA A 1009 13.24 -10.75 -40.42
N GLN A 1010 13.27 -9.44 -40.18
CA GLN A 1010 12.69 -8.43 -41.09
C GLN A 1010 13.54 -8.23 -42.36
N THR A 1011 14.87 -8.26 -42.25
CA THR A 1011 15.79 -8.19 -43.41
C THR A 1011 15.70 -9.41 -44.34
N LYS A 1012 15.20 -10.57 -43.85
CA LYS A 1012 14.98 -11.79 -44.67
C LYS A 1012 13.65 -11.83 -45.43
N LYS A 1013 12.73 -10.88 -45.25
CA LYS A 1013 11.49 -10.82 -46.05
C LYS A 1013 11.76 -10.17 -47.40
N VAL A 1014 12.13 -10.99 -48.38
CA VAL A 1014 12.08 -10.68 -49.81
C VAL A 1014 10.69 -10.12 -50.16
N LYS A 1015 10.67 -8.96 -50.83
CA LYS A 1015 9.48 -8.31 -51.41
C LYS A 1015 8.63 -9.34 -52.18
N LEU A 1016 7.47 -9.69 -51.66
CA LEU A 1016 6.36 -10.16 -52.48
C LEU A 1016 5.62 -8.94 -53.00
N SER A 1017 5.76 -8.66 -54.29
CA SER A 1017 5.01 -7.64 -54.99
C SER A 1017 3.51 -7.96 -54.97
N GLY A 1018 2.68 -7.03 -54.48
CA GLY A 1018 1.25 -7.02 -54.85
C GLY A 1018 0.20 -7.00 -53.74
N VAL A 1019 0.50 -6.63 -52.49
CA VAL A 1019 -0.54 -6.46 -51.46
C VAL A 1019 -0.46 -5.08 -50.81
N GLU A 1020 -1.37 -4.18 -51.20
CA GLU A 1020 -1.61 -2.92 -50.50
C GLU A 1020 -2.31 -3.22 -49.16
N ASN A 1021 -1.60 -3.06 -48.04
CA ASN A 1021 -2.22 -2.97 -46.71
C ASN A 1021 -2.76 -1.55 -46.51
N ARG A 1022 -4.07 -1.35 -46.69
CA ARG A 1022 -4.77 -0.16 -46.21
C ARG A 1022 -4.91 -0.24 -44.69
N GLY A 1023 -3.91 0.30 -43.99
CA GLY A 1023 -3.95 0.50 -42.54
C GLY A 1023 -4.95 1.60 -42.17
N ALA A 1024 -5.86 1.26 -41.25
CA ALA A 1024 -6.84 2.17 -40.68
C ALA A 1024 -6.14 3.32 -39.93
N LYS A 1025 -6.20 4.53 -40.50
CA LYS A 1025 -6.02 5.80 -39.79
C LYS A 1025 -7.40 6.33 -39.44
N GLY A 1026 -7.80 6.16 -38.19
CA GLY A 1026 -9.00 6.77 -37.63
C GLY A 1026 -8.98 6.54 -36.11
N PHE A 1027 -9.29 7.58 -35.35
CA PHE A 1027 -9.32 7.65 -33.88
C PHE A 1027 -8.04 8.13 -33.19
N ALA A 1028 -7.78 9.43 -33.33
CA ALA A 1028 -7.18 10.24 -32.27
C ALA A 1028 -7.83 11.64 -32.32
N LYS A 1029 -8.94 11.81 -31.59
CA LYS A 1029 -9.47 13.09 -31.09
C LYS A 1029 -10.51 12.78 -30.01
N GLY A 1030 -10.17 13.05 -28.76
CA GLY A 1030 -11.09 13.04 -27.61
C GLY A 1030 -10.67 12.10 -26.49
N CYS A 1031 -9.72 12.56 -25.66
CA CYS A 1031 -9.75 12.52 -24.19
C CYS A 1031 -8.57 13.37 -23.70
#